data_AF-S8CZC6-F1
#
_entry.id   AF-S8CZC6-F1
#
_cell.length_a   1.000
_cell.length_b   1.000
_cell.length_c   1.000
_cell.angle_alpha   90.00
_cell.angle_beta   90.00
_cell.angle_gamma   90.00
#
_symmetry.space_group_name_H-M   'P 1'
#
loop_
_entity.id
_entity.type
_entity.pdbx_description
1 polymer ?
#
loop_
_entity_poly.entity_id
_entity_poly.type
_entity_poly.pdbx_seq_one_letter_code
_entity_poly.pdbx_strand_id
1 'polypeptide(L)'
;MGSLESGVSIQRELRSSFGKHSSGSGSSSLGVLGQRNRSRTVCGFFARIEDGRNLRRIPNIFKKIAVGDLSLLKELDFGEDVSFEPVNLLAKFQKHSNESKGSYVSFNIVRYGYRKPKLALAFADLRVDSHHILMLTLAAALQSIGYEIEVLSLEDGPGNAVWREVGFPIRVIEAAQNLMFPVDWLNFNGVLVNSVKAVDAVYSLMQDPFRDVPLVWTIHEHELALRFRDYVSNGQVNLFDNWKKFFARASVVVFPNHILPMAYSACDPGNYFVIPGSSMEAWEVGEVTKDKKDNTSAVGKDFETFFVVAIVGSSLVYKGRWLEHALVLKALHPFLRSFSGSGTHLKIVILTGSSTPDYSSVVETIVENLKYPNGTVEHVVGDENVDDILRRSDVVLYGSFLEEHTFPEILRRAMHLEKPVVAPDLSVIRNCVADRKNGFLFRKEDVRHLADLMSRLIFEGSLSKSARDVAAVGTVTVRTCMVAESVERYASLLENVLVLPSEVAVPCAAKDIPEKLKTEWRWRDFKPVLDDASPPEGYDGILDEVEKRFNHSLKENDAIPSGMNDSFLYSIWEEQKLVDSAYLRKKREDEELKDRTDQPRGTWDEVYRNARRPDRSLHERDEGELERTGQPLCIYEPYNGRGTWPFLHNSSSLYRGIAMSVRGRRPGADDVDAPSRLPLLNDAYYRDALGEYGAFFAIANRVDRIHKNPWIGFHSWRATARTVTLSPAAEKSLVNAVETKKHGDALYFWFRLDRDERHHRRGGQDFWSFCDAVNSGNCRLAFRETLKKMYGMKEVNNSTSVPSMPSENGTWSAMHCWALPTRSFLEFVMFSRMFVNALLDQEEHRKTGRCYLSPFKEKHCYSRLLELLVNVWAYHSGRVMVYVDPETGKTEEQHGMGSRRGGKMWLKWFHISTLKRMDEDLAEEWDDDDDDDNGGGGMWGWSGEIMWDGIYEKEKEMRSKEKQKKKQKTKEKIHRMRAKSHQKALGKYIKPPPSSDANR
;
A
#
# COMPACT_ATOMS: atom_id res chain seq x y z
N MET A 1 8.98 -22.15 -63.58
CA MET A 1 10.20 -21.40 -63.90
C MET A 1 10.70 -20.73 -62.62
N GLY A 2 11.74 -21.15 -61.89
CA GLY A 2 12.48 -22.43 -61.79
C GLY A 2 12.80 -22.65 -60.29
N SER A 3 12.37 -23.77 -59.71
CA SER A 3 13.15 -24.98 -59.35
C SER A 3 13.76 -24.88 -57.93
N LEU A 4 13.23 -25.63 -56.96
CA LEU A 4 13.72 -26.97 -56.49
C LEU A 4 14.99 -26.82 -55.61
N GLU A 5 15.26 -27.52 -54.52
CA GLU A 5 14.60 -28.47 -53.61
C GLU A 5 15.75 -28.91 -52.66
N SER A 6 15.45 -29.26 -51.39
CA SER A 6 16.30 -30.08 -50.48
C SER A 6 17.71 -29.54 -50.11
N GLY A 7 18.28 -29.71 -48.92
CA GLY A 7 18.16 -30.77 -47.93
C GLY A 7 19.49 -31.54 -47.83
N VAL A 8 20.09 -31.56 -46.62
CA VAL A 8 21.05 -32.56 -46.09
C VAL A 8 22.58 -32.26 -46.14
N SER A 9 23.09 -31.89 -44.95
CA SER A 9 24.15 -32.54 -44.13
C SER A 9 25.63 -32.68 -44.59
N ILE A 10 26.49 -32.00 -43.82
CA ILE A 10 27.71 -32.46 -43.10
C ILE A 10 28.76 -33.32 -43.86
N GLN A 11 30.01 -32.83 -43.98
CA GLN A 11 31.20 -33.43 -43.31
C GLN A 11 32.54 -32.70 -43.54
N ARG A 12 33.37 -32.78 -42.47
CA ARG A 12 34.84 -32.75 -42.34
C ARG A 12 35.56 -31.39 -42.28
N GLU A 13 36.16 -30.99 -41.15
CA GLU A 13 37.26 -31.51 -40.30
C GLU A 13 38.70 -31.40 -40.86
N LEU A 14 39.61 -31.19 -39.90
CA LEU A 14 41.09 -31.20 -39.89
C LEU A 14 41.72 -29.79 -39.89
N ARG A 15 42.63 -29.40 -38.97
CA ARG A 15 43.41 -30.14 -37.96
C ARG A 15 44.24 -29.18 -37.09
N SER A 16 44.45 -29.57 -35.81
CA SER A 16 45.69 -29.52 -34.97
C SER A 16 46.46 -28.20 -34.79
N SER A 17 47.01 -27.81 -33.63
CA SER A 17 47.83 -28.52 -32.61
C SER A 17 48.10 -27.51 -31.46
N PHE A 18 47.91 -27.75 -30.16
CA PHE A 18 48.49 -28.68 -29.16
C PHE A 18 49.45 -28.01 -28.15
N GLY A 19 49.22 -28.29 -26.86
CA GLY A 19 50.12 -28.08 -25.70
C GLY A 19 49.33 -27.70 -24.42
N LYS A 20 48.70 -28.59 -23.62
CA LYS A 20 49.22 -29.58 -22.63
C LYS A 20 50.23 -28.95 -21.62
N HIS A 21 50.16 -29.07 -20.28
CA HIS A 21 49.56 -30.08 -19.39
C HIS A 21 49.52 -29.64 -17.89
N SER A 22 48.46 -30.04 -17.14
CA SER A 22 48.36 -30.57 -15.74
C SER A 22 48.96 -29.85 -14.50
N SER A 23 48.46 -29.90 -13.25
CA SER A 23 47.33 -30.57 -12.55
C SER A 23 47.31 -30.18 -11.05
N GLY A 24 46.14 -30.26 -10.37
CA GLY A 24 46.00 -30.35 -8.90
C GLY A 24 44.70 -29.72 -8.36
N SER A 25 43.55 -30.40 -8.39
CA SER A 25 42.88 -31.15 -7.30
C SER A 25 42.07 -30.28 -6.30
N GLY A 26 40.75 -30.53 -6.16
CA GLY A 26 39.97 -30.13 -4.98
C GLY A 26 38.45 -29.89 -5.16
N SER A 27 37.66 -30.97 -5.03
CA SER A 27 36.29 -31.07 -4.47
C SER A 27 35.22 -29.96 -4.62
N SER A 28 34.17 -30.31 -5.38
CA SER A 28 32.72 -30.14 -5.15
C SER A 28 32.19 -29.27 -3.99
N SER A 29 31.39 -28.25 -4.32
CA SER A 29 30.09 -27.97 -3.68
C SER A 29 29.25 -27.02 -4.55
N LEU A 30 27.93 -27.25 -4.57
CA LEU A 30 26.93 -26.55 -5.39
C LEU A 30 26.94 -25.03 -5.12
N GLY A 31 27.18 -24.23 -6.17
CA GLY A 31 27.02 -22.78 -6.16
C GLY A 31 25.61 -22.38 -6.59
N VAL A 32 24.81 -21.92 -5.63
CA VAL A 32 23.60 -21.13 -5.84
C VAL A 32 24.01 -19.81 -6.52
N LEU A 33 23.40 -19.49 -7.67
CA LEU A 33 23.56 -18.21 -8.35
C LEU A 33 22.99 -17.08 -7.48
N GLY A 34 23.84 -16.49 -6.62
CA GLY A 34 23.62 -15.18 -6.04
C GLY A 34 24.08 -14.11 -7.03
N GLN A 35 23.15 -13.45 -7.72
CA GLN A 35 23.43 -12.17 -8.37
C GLN A 35 23.82 -11.16 -7.28
N ARG A 36 25.12 -10.91 -7.15
CA ARG A 36 25.66 -9.81 -6.35
C ARG A 36 25.23 -8.49 -6.97
N ASN A 37 24.19 -7.87 -6.40
CA ASN A 37 23.93 -6.45 -6.54
C ASN A 37 25.19 -5.68 -6.10
N ARG A 38 25.90 -5.08 -7.04
CA ARG A 38 26.91 -4.06 -6.75
C ARG A 38 26.20 -2.73 -6.51
N SER A 39 25.48 -2.62 -5.39
CA SER A 39 25.21 -1.32 -4.80
C SER A 39 26.46 -0.94 -4.00
N ARG A 40 27.32 -0.09 -4.59
CA ARG A 40 28.36 0.59 -3.82
C ARG A 40 27.62 1.56 -2.90
N THR A 41 27.77 1.35 -1.60
CA THR A 41 27.18 2.14 -0.52
C THR A 41 27.43 3.64 -0.73
N VAL A 42 26.39 4.39 -1.12
CA VAL A 42 26.42 5.84 -1.35
C VAL A 42 26.55 6.64 -0.04
N CYS A 43 26.32 6.02 1.12
CA CYS A 43 26.47 6.67 2.43
C CYS A 43 27.91 7.05 2.81
N GLY A 44 28.92 6.51 2.12
CA GLY A 44 30.34 6.86 2.32
C GLY A 44 30.89 7.89 1.33
N PHE A 45 30.10 8.36 0.36
CA PHE A 45 30.58 9.20 -0.74
C PHE A 45 30.61 10.70 -0.43
N PHE A 46 29.91 11.15 0.61
CA PHE A 46 29.86 12.57 0.99
C PHE A 46 31.06 13.08 1.79
N ALA A 47 32.05 12.24 2.13
CA ALA A 47 33.13 12.61 3.05
C ALA A 47 34.55 12.51 2.44
N ARG A 48 34.73 12.37 1.12
CA ARG A 48 36.08 12.15 0.58
C ARG A 48 36.30 12.58 -0.86
N ILE A 49 36.03 13.84 -1.19
CA ILE A 49 36.53 14.42 -2.45
C ILE A 49 36.99 15.85 -2.21
N GLU A 50 38.26 16.00 -1.84
CA GLU A 50 39.18 17.04 -2.34
C GLU A 50 40.59 16.58 -1.96
N ASP A 51 41.20 15.72 -2.80
CA ASP A 51 42.59 15.33 -2.63
C ASP A 51 43.45 16.55 -3.00
N GLY A 52 44.05 17.21 -2.00
CA GLY A 52 44.86 18.45 -2.12
C GLY A 52 46.09 18.36 -3.05
N ARG A 53 46.24 17.28 -3.82
CA ARG A 53 47.28 17.09 -4.84
C ARG A 53 47.00 17.87 -6.14
N ASN A 54 45.77 18.31 -6.41
CA ASN A 54 45.43 19.05 -7.64
C ASN A 54 45.74 20.56 -7.58
N LEU A 55 45.81 21.17 -6.39
CA LEU A 55 46.13 22.60 -6.22
C LEU A 55 47.48 23.01 -6.84
N ARG A 56 48.45 22.09 -6.91
CA ARG A 56 49.78 22.38 -7.50
C ARG A 56 49.80 22.45 -9.04
N ARG A 57 48.75 22.00 -9.74
CA ARG A 57 48.65 22.04 -11.21
C ARG A 57 47.88 23.25 -11.76
N ILE A 58 47.12 23.93 -10.90
CA ILE A 58 46.25 25.07 -11.25
C ILE A 58 47.01 26.16 -12.04
N PRO A 59 48.19 26.65 -11.61
CA PRO A 59 48.89 27.74 -12.32
C PRO A 59 49.32 27.36 -13.74
N ASN A 60 49.67 26.08 -13.98
CA ASN A 60 50.10 25.59 -15.30
C ASN A 60 48.93 25.44 -16.28
N ILE A 61 47.73 25.11 -15.79
CA ILE A 61 46.49 25.06 -16.57
C ILE A 61 46.08 26.48 -16.98
N PHE A 62 46.10 27.44 -16.04
CA PHE A 62 45.78 28.85 -16.32
C PHE A 62 46.77 29.52 -17.28
N LYS A 63 48.07 29.23 -17.20
CA LYS A 63 49.08 29.70 -18.16
C LYS A 63 48.79 29.28 -19.61
N LYS A 64 48.26 28.07 -19.83
CA LYS A 64 47.93 27.56 -21.17
C LYS A 64 46.56 28.01 -21.65
N ILE A 65 45.58 28.11 -20.74
CA ILE A 65 44.28 28.75 -21.01
C ILE A 65 44.48 30.20 -21.47
N ALA A 66 45.44 30.94 -20.91
CA ALA A 66 45.78 32.30 -21.34
C ALA A 66 46.34 32.40 -22.79
N VAL A 67 46.87 31.30 -23.35
CA VAL A 67 47.47 31.22 -24.70
C VAL A 67 46.46 30.80 -25.77
N GLY A 68 45.21 30.48 -25.39
CA GLY A 68 44.13 30.17 -26.34
C GLY A 68 44.12 28.74 -26.89
N ASP A 69 44.97 27.85 -26.37
CA ASP A 69 45.01 26.45 -26.78
C ASP A 69 43.95 25.63 -26.01
N LEU A 70 42.77 25.46 -26.63
CA LEU A 70 41.60 24.75 -26.07
C LEU A 70 41.64 23.22 -26.35
N SER A 71 42.68 22.72 -27.02
CA SER A 71 42.81 21.29 -27.39
C SER A 71 42.85 20.35 -26.18
N LEU A 72 43.33 20.82 -25.04
CA LEU A 72 43.39 20.11 -23.74
C LEU A 72 42.04 19.98 -23.02
N LEU A 73 41.00 20.75 -23.40
CA LEU A 73 39.66 20.60 -22.79
C LEU A 73 39.00 19.28 -23.16
N LYS A 74 39.41 18.63 -24.26
CA LYS A 74 38.96 17.29 -24.62
C LYS A 74 39.57 16.18 -23.76
N GLU A 75 40.67 16.45 -23.07
CA GLU A 75 41.37 15.51 -22.18
C GLU A 75 41.03 15.73 -20.69
N LEU A 76 40.32 16.81 -20.36
CA LEU A 76 39.92 17.12 -19.00
C LEU A 76 38.56 16.46 -18.70
N ASP A 77 38.58 15.54 -17.73
CA ASP A 77 37.39 14.86 -17.23
C ASP A 77 36.52 15.86 -16.45
N PHE A 78 35.38 16.26 -17.03
CA PHE A 78 34.38 17.13 -16.38
C PHE A 78 33.59 16.39 -15.27
N GLY A 79 33.89 15.11 -15.04
CA GLY A 79 33.28 14.23 -14.05
C GLY A 79 32.38 13.18 -14.70
N GLU A 80 32.35 11.98 -14.12
CA GLU A 80 31.38 10.93 -14.48
C GLU A 80 29.96 11.35 -14.06
N ASP A 81 28.97 11.07 -14.91
CA ASP A 81 27.57 11.38 -14.69
C ASP A 81 27.04 10.72 -13.40
N VAL A 82 26.78 11.52 -12.37
CA VAL A 82 26.02 11.04 -11.21
C VAL A 82 24.56 10.94 -11.65
N SER A 83 24.18 9.78 -12.16
CA SER A 83 22.82 9.50 -12.63
C SER A 83 22.09 8.57 -11.67
N PHE A 84 20.83 8.91 -11.40
CA PHE A 84 19.88 7.95 -10.86
C PHE A 84 19.35 7.12 -12.03
N GLU A 85 19.66 5.83 -12.05
CA GLU A 85 19.06 4.89 -13.00
C GLU A 85 17.78 4.29 -12.38
N PRO A 86 16.58 4.74 -12.79
CA PRO A 86 15.35 4.12 -12.29
C PRO A 86 15.30 2.67 -12.73
N VAL A 87 14.95 1.78 -11.79
CA VAL A 87 14.49 0.44 -12.15
C VAL A 87 13.32 0.61 -13.10
N ASN A 88 13.27 -0.15 -14.20
CA ASN A 88 12.18 -0.07 -15.18
C ASN A 88 10.88 -0.66 -14.59
N LEU A 89 10.28 0.10 -13.67
CA LEU A 89 9.09 -0.27 -12.89
C LEU A 89 7.87 -0.44 -13.79
N LEU A 90 7.71 0.43 -14.78
CA LEU A 90 6.61 0.32 -15.75
C LEU A 90 6.68 -0.99 -16.52
N ALA A 91 7.86 -1.42 -16.98
CA ALA A 91 8.02 -2.73 -17.63
C ALA A 91 7.73 -3.88 -16.66
N LYS A 92 8.08 -3.75 -15.38
CA LYS A 92 7.74 -4.76 -14.34
C LYS A 92 6.22 -4.89 -14.16
N PHE A 93 5.51 -3.77 -14.08
CA PHE A 93 4.05 -3.75 -13.99
C PHE A 93 3.39 -4.31 -15.25
N GLN A 94 3.87 -3.92 -16.43
CA GLN A 94 3.37 -4.45 -17.71
C GLN A 94 3.61 -5.96 -17.85
N LYS A 95 4.76 -6.45 -17.40
CA LYS A 95 5.06 -7.88 -17.38
C LYS A 95 4.09 -8.63 -16.45
N HIS A 96 3.85 -8.14 -15.24
CA HIS A 96 2.85 -8.70 -14.33
C HIS A 96 1.42 -8.62 -14.88
N SER A 97 1.05 -7.54 -15.58
CA SER A 97 -0.24 -7.38 -16.27
C SER A 97 -0.41 -8.38 -17.42
N ASN A 98 0.63 -8.60 -18.22
CA ASN A 98 0.59 -9.54 -19.35
C ASN A 98 0.61 -11.00 -18.87
N GLU A 99 1.34 -11.29 -17.79
CA GLU A 99 1.30 -12.59 -17.11
C GLU A 99 -0.04 -12.88 -16.42
N SER A 100 -0.85 -11.85 -16.13
CA SER A 100 -2.21 -12.04 -15.60
C SER A 100 -3.29 -12.14 -16.70
N LYS A 101 -3.03 -11.63 -17.91
CA LYS A 101 -3.94 -11.68 -19.08
C LYS A 101 -3.87 -12.96 -19.92
N GLY A 102 -3.04 -13.94 -19.56
CA GLY A 102 -2.90 -15.19 -20.34
C GLY A 102 -4.24 -15.95 -20.48
N SER A 103 -4.68 -16.17 -21.72
CA SER A 103 -5.96 -16.76 -22.12
C SER A 103 -6.31 -18.06 -21.37
N TYR A 104 -7.53 -18.14 -20.84
CA TYR A 104 -8.21 -19.41 -20.59
C TYR A 104 -8.65 -20.01 -21.93
N VAL A 105 -8.72 -21.34 -22.01
CA VAL A 105 -9.29 -22.07 -23.16
C VAL A 105 -10.81 -22.31 -22.96
N SER A 106 -11.39 -21.90 -21.81
CA SER A 106 -12.76 -22.28 -21.43
C SER A 106 -13.63 -21.25 -20.69
N PHE A 107 -13.12 -20.09 -20.24
CA PHE A 107 -13.92 -19.06 -19.53
C PHE A 107 -13.79 -17.67 -20.18
N ASN A 108 -14.93 -17.08 -20.58
CA ASN A 108 -14.99 -15.71 -21.08
C ASN A 108 -15.12 -14.73 -19.90
N ILE A 109 -14.07 -13.97 -19.62
CA ILE A 109 -14.09 -12.89 -18.62
C ILE A 109 -14.81 -11.67 -19.23
N VAL A 110 -15.88 -11.21 -18.57
CA VAL A 110 -16.67 -10.06 -19.00
C VAL A 110 -16.39 -8.86 -18.09
N ARG A 111 -16.09 -7.71 -18.68
CA ARG A 111 -16.05 -6.41 -17.99
C ARG A 111 -17.35 -5.67 -18.20
N TYR A 112 -17.88 -5.08 -17.14
CA TYR A 112 -19.16 -4.38 -17.15
C TYR A 112 -19.01 -2.87 -17.06
N GLY A 113 -18.09 -2.38 -16.23
CA GLY A 113 -17.80 -0.95 -16.11
C GLY A 113 -18.95 -0.07 -15.61
N TYR A 114 -19.71 -0.55 -14.63
CA TYR A 114 -20.87 0.17 -14.09
C TYR A 114 -20.52 1.34 -13.17
N ARG A 115 -19.34 1.31 -12.55
CA ARG A 115 -18.82 2.41 -11.72
C ARG A 115 -17.49 2.92 -12.25
N LYS A 116 -17.22 4.21 -12.02
CA LYS A 116 -15.93 4.81 -12.31
C LYS A 116 -14.86 4.30 -11.33
N PRO A 117 -13.58 4.21 -11.75
CA PRO A 117 -12.48 3.93 -10.83
C PRO A 117 -12.35 5.08 -9.83
N LYS A 118 -12.39 4.75 -8.54
CA LYS A 118 -12.36 5.74 -7.45
C LYS A 118 -10.96 5.83 -6.85
N LEU A 119 -10.41 7.03 -6.76
CA LEU A 119 -9.10 7.32 -6.19
C LEU A 119 -9.25 8.19 -4.93
N ALA A 120 -8.44 7.90 -3.92
CA ALA A 120 -8.28 8.77 -2.76
C ALA A 120 -7.04 9.65 -2.95
N LEU A 121 -7.18 10.96 -2.75
CA LEU A 121 -6.05 11.89 -2.58
C LEU A 121 -5.93 12.23 -1.10
N ALA A 122 -4.88 11.73 -0.45
CA ALA A 122 -4.65 11.92 0.98
C ALA A 122 -3.59 12.99 1.24
N PHE A 123 -3.94 13.96 2.07
CA PHE A 123 -3.09 15.06 2.53
C PHE A 123 -2.97 15.06 4.06
N ALA A 124 -1.91 15.68 4.56
CA ALA A 124 -1.76 15.91 5.99
C ALA A 124 -2.67 17.07 6.44
N ASP A 125 -2.66 18.16 5.69
CA ASP A 125 -3.44 19.35 5.97
C ASP A 125 -3.99 19.93 4.66
N LEU A 126 -5.01 20.78 4.74
CA LEU A 126 -5.57 21.49 3.59
C LEU A 126 -4.97 22.91 3.44
N ARG A 127 -3.74 23.16 3.91
CA ARG A 127 -3.06 24.43 3.64
C ARG A 127 -2.73 24.52 2.17
N VAL A 128 -2.80 25.72 1.61
CA VAL A 128 -2.49 25.86 0.19
C VAL A 128 -0.99 25.92 0.04
N ASP A 129 -0.44 24.98 -0.73
CA ASP A 129 0.95 24.94 -1.11
C ASP A 129 1.10 24.63 -2.60
N SER A 130 2.34 24.56 -3.06
CA SER A 130 2.62 24.19 -4.45
C SER A 130 2.09 22.80 -4.81
N HIS A 131 2.10 21.83 -3.89
CA HIS A 131 1.66 20.46 -4.17
C HIS A 131 0.14 20.35 -4.30
N HIS A 132 -0.63 21.18 -3.58
CA HIS A 132 -2.07 21.24 -3.74
C HIS A 132 -2.46 21.73 -5.14
N ILE A 133 -1.67 22.65 -5.73
CA ILE A 133 -1.85 23.08 -7.13
C ILE A 133 -1.57 21.92 -8.10
N LEU A 134 -0.46 21.21 -7.90
CA LEU A 134 -0.10 20.04 -8.71
C LEU A 134 -1.23 18.98 -8.65
N MET A 135 -1.68 18.66 -7.44
CA MET A 135 -2.71 17.64 -7.22
C MET A 135 -4.08 18.07 -7.73
N LEU A 136 -4.46 19.34 -7.63
CA LEU A 136 -5.71 19.84 -8.22
C LEU A 136 -5.68 19.75 -9.75
N THR A 137 -4.53 20.10 -10.35
CA THR A 137 -4.32 19.99 -11.80
C THR A 137 -4.43 18.53 -12.25
N LEU A 138 -3.77 17.62 -11.52
CA LEU A 138 -3.84 16.19 -11.75
C LEU A 138 -5.27 15.65 -11.57
N ALA A 139 -5.96 16.05 -10.51
CA ALA A 139 -7.31 15.60 -10.22
C ALA A 139 -8.28 15.97 -11.34
N ALA A 140 -8.21 17.20 -11.85
CA ALA A 140 -9.02 17.64 -12.97
C ALA A 140 -8.73 16.85 -14.26
N ALA A 141 -7.45 16.57 -14.53
CA ALA A 141 -7.04 15.77 -15.69
C ALA A 141 -7.54 14.32 -15.58
N LEU A 142 -7.38 13.68 -14.42
CA LEU A 142 -7.85 12.32 -14.17
C LEU A 142 -9.38 12.22 -14.23
N GLN A 143 -10.10 13.22 -13.71
CA GLN A 143 -11.56 13.27 -13.81
C GLN A 143 -12.03 13.30 -15.28
N SER A 144 -11.30 13.98 -16.17
CA SER A 144 -11.62 14.08 -17.60
C SER A 144 -11.54 12.75 -18.36
N ILE A 145 -10.67 11.84 -17.93
CA ILE A 145 -10.50 10.50 -18.52
C ILE A 145 -11.33 9.41 -17.81
N GLY A 146 -12.14 9.80 -16.82
CA GLY A 146 -13.16 8.94 -16.22
C GLY A 146 -12.91 8.49 -14.78
N TYR A 147 -11.89 9.01 -14.09
CA TYR A 147 -11.71 8.74 -12.66
C TYR A 147 -12.71 9.52 -11.80
N GLU A 148 -13.07 8.93 -10.67
CA GLU A 148 -13.75 9.60 -9.57
C GLU A 148 -12.74 9.82 -8.44
N ILE A 149 -12.75 11.00 -7.83
CA ILE A 149 -11.71 11.41 -6.88
C ILE A 149 -12.37 11.88 -5.59
N GLU A 150 -11.85 11.43 -4.47
CA GLU A 150 -12.20 11.91 -3.14
C GLU A 150 -10.94 12.40 -2.43
N VAL A 151 -11.03 13.60 -1.85
CA VAL A 151 -9.93 14.23 -1.11
C VAL A 151 -10.10 13.92 0.38
N LEU A 152 -9.04 13.38 0.98
CA LEU A 152 -8.97 13.06 2.41
C LEU A 152 -7.86 13.91 3.03
N SER A 153 -8.13 14.49 4.20
CA SER A 153 -7.11 15.26 4.94
C SER A 153 -7.16 14.95 6.44
N LEU A 154 -6.02 15.00 7.14
CA LEU A 154 -5.99 14.86 8.60
C LEU A 154 -6.42 16.17 9.27
N GLU A 155 -5.98 17.30 8.73
CA GLU A 155 -6.30 18.62 9.23
C GLU A 155 -7.06 19.45 8.19
N ASP A 156 -7.98 20.30 8.66
CA ASP A 156 -8.67 21.24 7.80
C ASP A 156 -7.76 22.42 7.43
N GLY A 157 -8.18 23.22 6.45
CA GLY A 157 -7.37 24.32 5.95
C GLY A 157 -8.05 25.10 4.84
N PRO A 158 -7.46 26.25 4.47
CA PRO A 158 -8.09 27.20 3.55
C PRO A 158 -8.26 26.64 2.13
N GLY A 159 -7.48 25.63 1.73
CA GLY A 159 -7.66 24.90 0.46
C GLY A 159 -8.98 24.13 0.38
N ASN A 160 -9.65 23.84 1.49
CA ASN A 160 -10.93 23.13 1.53
C ASN A 160 -12.00 23.80 0.63
N ALA A 161 -12.12 25.13 0.73
CA ALA A 161 -13.08 25.89 -0.07
C ALA A 161 -12.85 25.72 -1.58
N VAL A 162 -11.58 25.77 -2.00
CA VAL A 162 -11.19 25.66 -3.42
C VAL A 162 -11.50 24.28 -3.97
N TRP A 163 -11.10 23.22 -3.27
CA TRP A 163 -11.38 21.85 -3.68
C TRP A 163 -12.89 21.57 -3.81
N ARG A 164 -13.71 22.12 -2.91
CA ARG A 164 -15.18 22.02 -3.00
C ARG A 164 -15.76 22.82 -4.15
N GLU A 165 -15.27 24.04 -4.40
CA GLU A 165 -15.73 24.91 -5.49
C GLU A 165 -15.45 24.27 -6.87
N VAL A 166 -14.30 23.62 -7.03
CA VAL A 166 -13.95 22.87 -8.25
C VAL A 166 -14.79 21.59 -8.41
N GLY A 167 -15.45 21.14 -7.35
CA GLY A 167 -16.41 20.03 -7.37
C GLY A 167 -15.85 18.69 -6.90
N PHE A 168 -14.78 18.68 -6.10
CA PHE A 168 -14.25 17.46 -5.49
C PHE A 168 -14.79 17.27 -4.06
N PRO A 169 -15.28 16.07 -3.70
CA PRO A 169 -15.69 15.78 -2.33
C PRO A 169 -14.48 15.73 -1.42
N ILE A 170 -14.61 16.37 -0.25
CA ILE A 170 -13.55 16.45 0.77
C ILE A 170 -14.08 15.87 2.07
N ARG A 171 -13.28 14.99 2.68
CA ARG A 171 -13.51 14.48 4.03
C ARG A 171 -12.30 14.78 4.91
N VAL A 172 -12.48 15.69 5.85
CA VAL A 172 -11.48 15.94 6.92
C VAL A 172 -11.69 14.89 8.01
N ILE A 173 -10.63 14.18 8.35
CA ILE A 173 -10.66 13.04 9.26
C ILE A 173 -9.77 13.38 10.44
N GLU A 174 -10.41 13.71 11.56
CA GLU A 174 -9.71 13.94 12.81
C GLU A 174 -9.00 12.64 13.24
N ALA A 175 -7.67 12.65 13.24
CA ALA A 175 -6.89 11.49 13.64
C ALA A 175 -7.16 11.18 15.11
N ALA A 176 -7.67 9.98 15.41
CA ALA A 176 -7.79 9.54 16.80
C ALA A 176 -6.40 9.50 17.44
N GLN A 177 -6.32 9.75 18.75
CA GLN A 177 -5.08 9.80 19.55
C GLN A 177 -4.12 8.60 19.34
N ASN A 178 -4.62 7.47 18.80
CA ASN A 178 -3.89 6.22 18.57
C ASN A 178 -3.45 5.96 17.11
N LEU A 179 -3.30 7.00 16.27
CA LEU A 179 -2.92 6.88 14.85
C LEU A 179 -3.91 6.01 14.03
N MET A 180 -5.16 5.89 14.51
CA MET A 180 -6.19 5.12 13.83
C MET A 180 -6.97 6.03 12.88
N PHE A 181 -6.80 5.79 11.59
CA PHE A 181 -7.49 6.52 10.52
C PHE A 181 -8.73 5.73 10.09
N PRO A 182 -9.96 6.15 10.48
CA PRO A 182 -11.20 5.39 10.25
C PRO A 182 -11.69 5.51 8.80
N VAL A 183 -10.87 5.02 7.87
CA VAL A 183 -11.17 4.94 6.44
C VAL A 183 -11.09 3.50 5.98
N ASP A 184 -12.17 3.03 5.35
CA ASP A 184 -12.13 1.78 4.60
C ASP A 184 -11.46 2.02 3.24
N TRP A 185 -10.15 1.78 3.20
CA TRP A 185 -9.35 1.95 1.99
C TRP A 185 -9.76 1.00 0.86
N LEU A 186 -10.49 -0.08 1.14
CA LEU A 186 -10.97 -1.01 0.11
C LEU A 186 -12.09 -0.42 -0.76
N ASN A 187 -12.65 0.75 -0.41
CA ASN A 187 -13.57 1.48 -1.28
C ASN A 187 -12.86 2.21 -2.43
N PHE A 188 -11.53 2.34 -2.37
CA PHE A 188 -10.71 2.97 -3.39
C PHE A 188 -9.98 1.93 -4.23
N ASN A 189 -9.82 2.22 -5.52
CA ASN A 189 -9.04 1.39 -6.44
C ASN A 189 -7.53 1.70 -6.33
N GLY A 190 -7.18 2.88 -5.82
CA GLY A 190 -5.83 3.29 -5.50
C GLY A 190 -5.81 4.56 -4.66
N VAL A 191 -4.72 4.77 -3.95
CA VAL A 191 -4.52 5.91 -3.06
C VAL A 191 -3.27 6.67 -3.48
N LEU A 192 -3.40 7.99 -3.62
CA LEU A 192 -2.28 8.90 -3.79
C LEU A 192 -2.09 9.63 -2.46
N VAL A 193 -0.99 9.37 -1.78
CA VAL A 193 -0.60 10.11 -0.57
C VAL A 193 0.42 11.16 -1.00
N ASN A 194 0.25 12.39 -0.53
CA ASN A 194 1.22 13.46 -0.76
C ASN A 194 1.88 13.82 0.55
N SER A 195 3.17 14.18 0.49
CA SER A 195 3.98 14.60 1.62
C SER A 195 4.37 13.46 2.57
N VAL A 196 5.53 13.60 3.21
CA VAL A 196 5.94 12.75 4.34
C VAL A 196 5.03 12.98 5.56
N LYS A 197 4.41 14.16 5.65
CA LYS A 197 3.51 14.55 6.75
C LYS A 197 2.27 13.67 6.83
N ALA A 198 1.80 13.12 5.71
CA ALA A 198 0.63 12.24 5.66
C ALA A 198 0.96 10.76 5.96
N VAL A 199 2.06 10.50 6.69
CA VAL A 199 2.50 9.13 7.03
C VAL A 199 1.45 8.33 7.79
N ASP A 200 0.54 8.98 8.52
CA ASP A 200 -0.57 8.32 9.23
C ASP A 200 -1.50 7.58 8.26
N ALA A 201 -1.73 8.12 7.06
CA ALA A 201 -2.46 7.44 6.00
C ALA A 201 -1.71 6.21 5.50
N VAL A 202 -0.38 6.31 5.35
CA VAL A 202 0.49 5.18 4.98
C VAL A 202 0.46 4.10 6.08
N TYR A 203 0.53 4.49 7.35
CA TYR A 203 0.46 3.57 8.49
C TYR A 203 -0.87 2.82 8.52
N SER A 204 -2.00 3.50 8.27
CA SER A 204 -3.31 2.87 8.15
C SER A 204 -3.34 1.85 7.00
N LEU A 205 -2.80 2.21 5.84
CA LEU A 205 -2.68 1.32 4.67
C LEU A 205 -1.75 0.11 4.89
N MET A 206 -0.83 0.16 5.86
CA MET A 206 0.01 -0.99 6.26
C MET A 206 -0.72 -2.02 7.11
N GLN A 207 -1.86 -1.65 7.71
CA GLN A 207 -2.65 -2.58 8.52
C GLN A 207 -3.48 -3.49 7.61
N ASP A 208 -3.67 -4.74 8.04
CA ASP A 208 -4.68 -5.59 7.40
C ASP A 208 -6.08 -4.98 7.63
N PRO A 209 -6.98 -5.04 6.64
CA PRO A 209 -6.88 -5.71 5.34
C PRO A 209 -6.36 -4.82 4.20
N PHE A 210 -5.84 -3.62 4.50
CA PHE A 210 -5.55 -2.59 3.50
C PHE A 210 -4.20 -2.75 2.80
N ARG A 211 -3.41 -3.78 3.15
CA ARG A 211 -2.05 -4.00 2.63
C ARG A 211 -1.95 -4.12 1.11
N ASP A 212 -2.99 -4.61 0.46
CA ASP A 212 -3.00 -4.83 -0.99
C ASP A 212 -3.55 -3.65 -1.79
N VAL A 213 -4.02 -2.59 -1.11
CA VAL A 213 -4.49 -1.37 -1.79
C VAL A 213 -3.29 -0.68 -2.45
N PRO A 214 -3.34 -0.41 -3.78
CA PRO A 214 -2.27 0.28 -4.49
C PRO A 214 -2.02 1.67 -3.90
N LEU A 215 -0.77 1.96 -3.56
CA LEU A 215 -0.34 3.20 -2.92
C LEU A 215 0.73 3.88 -3.77
N VAL A 216 0.41 5.06 -4.30
CA VAL A 216 1.39 5.98 -4.89
C VAL A 216 1.69 7.05 -3.86
N TRP A 217 2.93 7.14 -3.40
CA TRP A 217 3.32 8.11 -2.38
C TRP A 217 4.26 9.15 -2.98
N THR A 218 3.81 10.40 -3.08
CA THR A 218 4.60 11.50 -3.61
C THR A 218 5.33 12.22 -2.48
N ILE A 219 6.67 12.18 -2.52
CA ILE A 219 7.55 12.80 -1.54
C ILE A 219 8.33 13.92 -2.22
N HIS A 220 8.30 15.10 -1.62
CA HIS A 220 8.95 16.31 -2.16
C HIS A 220 9.91 16.95 -1.16
N GLU A 221 9.81 16.56 0.10
CA GLU A 221 10.61 17.05 1.22
C GLU A 221 12.00 16.44 1.22
N HIS A 222 12.99 17.21 1.62
CA HIS A 222 14.40 16.81 1.76
C HIS A 222 14.80 16.60 3.23
N GLU A 223 13.99 17.13 4.15
CA GLU A 223 14.22 17.24 5.58
C GLU A 223 14.39 15.86 6.24
N LEU A 224 13.52 14.90 5.89
CA LEU A 224 13.61 13.53 6.41
C LEU A 224 14.90 12.84 5.94
N ALA A 225 15.33 13.07 4.70
CA ALA A 225 16.57 12.50 4.19
C ALA A 225 17.81 13.03 4.92
N LEU A 226 17.80 14.32 5.30
CA LEU A 226 18.86 14.91 6.13
C LEU A 226 18.89 14.26 7.53
N ARG A 227 17.73 14.08 8.15
CA ARG A 227 17.60 13.46 9.50
C ARG A 227 18.02 12.00 9.57
N PHE A 228 18.01 11.26 8.46
CA PHE A 228 18.47 9.86 8.48
C PHE A 228 19.92 9.71 8.97
N ARG A 229 20.79 10.68 8.70
CA ARG A 229 22.17 10.69 9.23
C ARG A 229 22.18 10.85 10.75
N ASP A 230 21.29 11.69 11.27
CA ASP A 230 21.16 11.96 12.69
C ASP A 230 20.59 10.75 13.43
N TYR A 231 19.59 10.07 12.87
CA TYR A 231 19.04 8.84 13.47
C TYR A 231 20.10 7.75 13.64
N VAL A 232 20.95 7.55 12.63
CA VAL A 232 22.04 6.57 12.68
C VAL A 232 23.10 7.00 13.70
N SER A 233 23.46 8.29 13.72
CA SER A 233 24.47 8.84 14.65
C SER A 233 24.00 8.82 16.10
N ASN A 234 22.70 9.02 16.34
CA ASN A 234 22.07 9.04 17.66
C ASN A 234 21.59 7.66 18.14
N GLY A 235 21.85 6.58 17.38
CA GLY A 235 21.45 5.21 17.73
C GLY A 235 19.94 4.92 17.65
N GLN A 236 19.16 5.76 16.98
CA GLN A 236 17.70 5.64 16.81
C GLN A 236 17.34 4.67 15.67
N VAL A 237 17.90 3.45 15.70
CA VAL A 237 17.77 2.46 14.62
C VAL A 237 16.30 2.06 14.38
N ASN A 238 15.49 1.98 15.43
CA ASN A 238 14.07 1.61 15.33
C ASN A 238 13.25 2.61 14.50
N LEU A 239 13.51 3.92 14.63
CA LEU A 239 12.84 4.96 13.83
C LEU A 239 13.20 4.81 12.35
N PHE A 240 14.48 4.60 12.07
CA PHE A 240 14.96 4.38 10.71
C PHE A 240 14.38 3.11 10.06
N ASP A 241 14.30 2.00 10.80
CA ASP A 241 13.69 0.78 10.30
C ASP A 241 12.17 0.90 10.10
N ASN A 242 11.48 1.72 10.89
CA ASN A 242 10.07 2.04 10.65
C ASN A 242 9.89 2.82 9.33
N TRP A 243 10.73 3.83 9.07
CA TRP A 243 10.73 4.53 7.78
C TRP A 243 10.94 3.57 6.62
N LYS A 244 11.93 2.67 6.69
CA LYS A 244 12.10 1.64 5.65
C LYS A 244 10.84 0.81 5.39
N LYS A 245 10.10 0.44 6.44
CA LYS A 245 8.83 -0.30 6.30
C LYS A 245 7.75 0.54 5.61
N PHE A 246 7.68 1.85 5.90
CA PHE A 246 6.76 2.77 5.20
C PHE A 246 7.08 2.90 3.72
N PHE A 247 8.36 3.13 3.38
CA PHE A 247 8.80 3.19 1.98
C PHE A 247 8.55 1.87 1.24
N ALA A 248 8.76 0.72 1.90
CA ALA A 248 8.50 -0.60 1.34
C ALA A 248 7.01 -0.91 1.15
N ARG A 249 6.10 -0.26 1.91
CA ARG A 249 4.64 -0.43 1.73
C ARG A 249 4.14 0.21 0.45
N ALA A 250 4.70 1.34 0.03
CA ALA A 250 4.24 2.03 -1.16
C ALA A 250 4.40 1.14 -2.40
N SER A 251 3.39 1.11 -3.26
CA SER A 251 3.50 0.43 -4.56
C SER A 251 4.52 1.16 -5.44
N VAL A 252 4.50 2.50 -5.38
CA VAL A 252 5.47 3.38 -6.03
C VAL A 252 5.69 4.61 -5.15
N VAL A 253 6.95 5.01 -4.95
CA VAL A 253 7.30 6.31 -4.36
C VAL A 253 7.69 7.25 -5.48
N VAL A 254 6.98 8.37 -5.60
CA VAL A 254 7.19 9.36 -6.67
C VAL A 254 7.96 10.55 -6.11
N PHE A 255 9.03 10.93 -6.79
CA PHE A 255 9.80 12.14 -6.50
C PHE A 255 9.64 13.17 -7.62
N PRO A 256 9.60 14.48 -7.30
CA PRO A 256 9.47 15.56 -8.28
C PRO A 256 10.76 15.83 -9.07
N ASN A 257 11.90 15.28 -8.64
CA ASN A 257 13.19 15.43 -9.31
C ASN A 257 14.08 14.20 -9.11
N HIS A 258 15.17 14.13 -9.87
CA HIS A 258 16.11 13.00 -9.83
C HIS A 258 17.10 13.06 -8.66
N ILE A 259 17.12 14.14 -7.88
CA ILE A 259 18.06 14.37 -6.77
C ILE A 259 17.53 13.74 -5.48
N LEU A 260 16.25 13.95 -5.18
CA LEU A 260 15.59 13.39 -4.00
C LEU A 260 15.71 11.86 -3.86
N PRO A 261 15.48 11.03 -4.89
CA PRO A 261 15.64 9.58 -4.74
C PRO A 261 17.08 9.19 -4.34
N MET A 262 18.09 9.97 -4.72
CA MET A 262 19.46 9.74 -4.27
C MET A 262 19.63 10.06 -2.78
N ALA A 263 19.00 11.14 -2.30
CA ALA A 263 18.99 11.50 -0.89
C ALA A 263 18.27 10.43 -0.03
N TYR A 264 17.19 9.85 -0.56
CA TYR A 264 16.42 8.77 0.08
C TYR A 264 16.96 7.36 -0.18
N SER A 265 18.09 7.20 -0.87
CA SER A 265 18.64 5.90 -1.27
C SER A 265 18.84 4.89 -0.12
N ALA A 266 19.00 5.37 1.12
CA ALA A 266 19.10 4.51 2.31
C ALA A 266 17.80 3.74 2.63
N CYS A 267 16.67 4.21 2.12
CA CYS A 267 15.34 3.62 2.29
C CYS A 267 14.80 2.97 1.02
N ASP A 268 15.59 2.86 -0.06
CA ASP A 268 15.12 2.39 -1.37
C ASP A 268 14.84 0.86 -1.36
N PRO A 269 13.56 0.45 -1.48
CA PRO A 269 13.19 -0.96 -1.61
C PRO A 269 13.13 -1.40 -3.08
N GLY A 270 13.47 -0.51 -4.03
CA GLY A 270 13.38 -0.71 -5.48
C GLY A 270 12.03 -0.29 -6.07
N ASN A 271 11.33 0.68 -5.47
CA ASN A 271 10.02 1.19 -5.90
C ASN A 271 10.00 2.69 -6.24
N TYR A 272 11.16 3.31 -6.43
CA TYR A 272 11.30 4.74 -6.69
C TYR A 272 11.02 5.09 -8.16
N PHE A 273 10.26 6.15 -8.36
CA PHE A 273 9.89 6.68 -9.67
C PHE A 273 10.01 8.21 -9.66
N VAL A 274 10.38 8.80 -10.79
CA VAL A 274 10.58 10.26 -10.89
C VAL A 274 9.62 10.84 -11.91
N ILE A 275 8.83 11.83 -11.48
CA ILE A 275 7.96 12.61 -12.35
C ILE A 275 8.38 14.07 -12.23
N PRO A 276 9.15 14.59 -13.21
CA PRO A 276 9.59 15.98 -13.20
C PRO A 276 8.40 16.93 -13.22
N GLY A 277 8.35 17.81 -12.23
CA GLY A 277 7.29 18.81 -12.12
C GLY A 277 7.22 19.43 -10.74
N SER A 278 7.31 20.75 -10.69
CA SER A 278 7.10 21.56 -9.49
C SER A 278 6.18 22.72 -9.85
N SER A 279 5.30 23.11 -8.94
CA SER A 279 4.54 24.36 -8.96
C SER A 279 5.10 25.38 -7.95
N MET A 280 6.21 25.04 -7.27
CA MET A 280 6.79 25.80 -6.17
C MET A 280 7.17 27.22 -6.57
N GLU A 281 7.78 27.38 -7.74
CA GLU A 281 8.22 28.71 -8.20
C GLU A 281 7.07 29.53 -8.76
N ALA A 282 5.95 28.89 -9.16
CA ALA A 282 4.72 29.60 -9.46
C ALA A 282 4.01 30.09 -8.18
N TRP A 283 4.20 29.36 -7.08
CA TRP A 283 3.66 29.65 -5.75
C TRP A 283 4.42 30.76 -5.02
N GLU A 284 5.74 30.61 -4.86
CA GLU A 284 6.60 31.49 -4.04
C GLU A 284 6.59 32.96 -4.52
N VAL A 285 6.42 33.22 -5.82
CA VAL A 285 6.39 34.60 -6.29
C VAL A 285 5.10 35.35 -5.91
N GLY A 286 4.00 34.65 -5.64
CA GLY A 286 2.78 35.25 -5.10
C GLY A 286 2.95 35.76 -3.66
N GLU A 287 3.66 35.02 -2.82
CA GLU A 287 3.91 35.39 -1.42
C GLU A 287 5.04 36.42 -1.28
N VAL A 288 6.18 36.19 -1.94
CA VAL A 288 7.36 37.06 -1.78
C VAL A 288 7.20 38.40 -2.53
N THR A 289 6.18 38.59 -3.39
CA THR A 289 5.81 39.92 -3.92
C THR A 289 4.91 40.73 -2.98
N LYS A 290 4.25 40.08 -2.01
CA LYS A 290 3.43 40.74 -0.98
C LYS A 290 4.29 41.24 0.18
N ASP A 291 5.23 40.43 0.68
CA ASP A 291 6.03 40.76 1.87
C ASP A 291 6.99 41.95 1.72
N LYS A 292 7.32 42.38 0.48
CA LYS A 292 8.30 43.46 0.24
C LYS A 292 7.73 44.72 -0.39
N LYS A 293 6.40 44.86 -0.54
CA LYS A 293 5.81 46.19 -0.76
C LYS A 293 5.87 47.06 0.49
N ASP A 294 5.99 46.46 1.68
CA ASP A 294 5.98 47.18 2.96
C ASP A 294 7.36 47.33 3.63
N ASN A 295 8.40 46.60 3.21
CA ASN A 295 9.73 46.61 3.86
C ASN A 295 10.89 47.02 2.93
N THR A 296 10.74 48.09 2.15
CA THR A 296 11.83 48.74 1.40
C THR A 296 12.79 49.60 2.24
N SER A 297 12.89 49.38 3.55
CA SER A 297 13.86 50.11 4.37
C SER A 297 14.55 49.23 5.41
N ALA A 298 15.77 48.74 5.12
CA ALA A 298 16.85 48.68 6.13
C ALA A 298 18.19 48.10 5.65
N VAL A 299 18.27 47.27 4.58
CA VAL A 299 19.55 46.58 4.26
C VAL A 299 20.06 46.91 2.84
N GLY A 300 20.91 47.94 2.79
CA GLY A 300 21.97 48.12 1.79
C GLY A 300 21.60 48.93 0.55
N LYS A 301 21.76 50.26 0.62
CA LYS A 301 21.78 51.22 -0.50
C LYS A 301 22.97 51.06 -1.47
N ASP A 302 23.78 50.01 -1.35
CA ASP A 302 25.07 49.88 -2.05
C ASP A 302 25.00 49.19 -3.44
N PHE A 303 23.83 48.73 -3.90
CA PHE A 303 23.70 48.03 -5.20
C PHE A 303 23.06 48.84 -6.33
N GLU A 304 22.61 50.07 -6.09
CA GLU A 304 21.94 50.89 -7.13
C GLU A 304 22.87 51.38 -8.25
N THR A 305 24.19 51.29 -8.06
CA THR A 305 25.22 51.73 -9.02
C THR A 305 25.92 50.58 -9.77
N PHE A 306 25.53 49.33 -9.50
CA PHE A 306 26.18 48.14 -10.07
C PHE A 306 25.26 47.38 -11.02
N PHE A 307 25.82 46.90 -12.14
CA PHE A 307 25.20 45.88 -12.99
C PHE A 307 25.61 44.50 -12.46
N VAL A 308 24.66 43.67 -12.07
CA VAL A 308 24.91 42.43 -11.32
C VAL A 308 24.68 41.20 -12.21
N VAL A 309 25.73 40.40 -12.42
CA VAL A 309 25.65 39.09 -13.08
C VAL A 309 25.72 37.99 -12.03
N ALA A 310 24.64 37.23 -11.86
CA ALA A 310 24.61 36.08 -10.97
C ALA A 310 25.01 34.81 -11.73
N ILE A 311 26.11 34.17 -11.34
CA ILE A 311 26.53 32.86 -11.83
C ILE A 311 25.97 31.81 -10.88
N VAL A 312 25.09 30.96 -11.40
CA VAL A 312 24.45 29.85 -10.68
C VAL A 312 24.90 28.52 -11.28
N GLY A 313 24.77 27.41 -10.55
CA GLY A 313 25.15 26.10 -11.06
C GLY A 313 24.31 24.98 -10.47
N SER A 314 24.69 23.74 -10.79
CA SER A 314 24.10 22.53 -10.25
C SER A 314 24.11 22.54 -8.72
N SER A 315 23.06 21.95 -8.13
CA SER A 315 23.05 21.58 -6.72
C SER A 315 23.89 20.33 -6.45
N LEU A 316 24.23 19.55 -7.48
CA LEU A 316 25.11 18.39 -7.37
C LEU A 316 26.57 18.81 -7.26
N VAL A 317 27.33 18.11 -6.42
CA VAL A 317 28.77 18.32 -6.26
C VAL A 317 29.54 17.37 -7.17
N TYR A 318 30.35 17.90 -8.09
CA TYR A 318 31.18 17.13 -9.01
C TYR A 318 32.53 17.83 -9.29
N LYS A 319 33.51 17.05 -9.74
CA LYS A 319 34.92 17.47 -9.85
C LYS A 319 35.17 18.59 -10.88
N GLY A 320 34.35 18.67 -11.93
CA GLY A 320 34.50 19.63 -13.03
C GLY A 320 34.05 21.06 -12.71
N ARG A 321 33.29 21.28 -11.63
CA ARG A 321 32.59 22.56 -11.35
C ARG A 321 33.50 23.80 -11.34
N TRP A 322 34.67 23.73 -10.70
CA TRP A 322 35.60 24.87 -10.62
C TRP A 322 36.18 25.25 -11.99
N LEU A 323 36.41 24.27 -12.86
CA LEU A 323 36.94 24.49 -14.21
C LEU A 323 35.89 25.21 -15.08
N GLU A 324 34.64 24.80 -14.94
CA GLU A 324 33.52 25.39 -15.66
C GLU A 324 33.28 26.85 -15.24
N HIS A 325 33.26 27.13 -13.93
CA HIS A 325 33.22 28.50 -13.42
C HIS A 325 34.40 29.35 -13.92
N ALA A 326 35.61 28.79 -13.98
CA ALA A 326 36.77 29.49 -14.52
C ALA A 326 36.63 29.81 -16.02
N LEU A 327 36.03 28.92 -16.82
CA LEU A 327 35.75 29.15 -18.24
C LEU A 327 34.70 30.24 -18.44
N VAL A 328 33.64 30.23 -17.64
CA VAL A 328 32.60 31.26 -17.63
C VAL A 328 33.17 32.62 -17.24
N LEU A 329 33.94 32.69 -16.14
CA LEU A 329 34.60 33.94 -15.72
C LEU A 329 35.58 34.45 -16.78
N LYS A 330 36.28 33.55 -17.49
CA LYS A 330 37.13 33.94 -18.61
C LYS A 330 36.32 34.54 -19.78
N ALA A 331 35.14 33.97 -20.09
CA ALA A 331 34.24 34.52 -21.11
C ALA A 331 33.73 35.92 -20.74
N LEU A 332 33.52 36.19 -19.45
CA LEU A 332 33.04 37.47 -18.94
C LEU A 332 34.16 38.53 -18.80
N HIS A 333 35.43 38.16 -18.87
CA HIS A 333 36.53 39.11 -18.66
C HIS A 333 36.58 40.28 -19.69
N PRO A 334 36.36 40.07 -21.00
CA PRO A 334 36.35 41.15 -21.98
C PRO A 334 35.34 42.28 -21.67
N PHE A 335 34.29 41.97 -20.91
CA PHE A 335 33.21 42.89 -20.56
C PHE A 335 33.57 43.93 -19.51
N LEU A 336 34.62 43.71 -18.73
CA LEU A 336 35.07 44.71 -17.75
C LEU A 336 35.36 46.06 -18.41
N ARG A 337 35.79 46.05 -19.68
CA ARG A 337 36.08 47.25 -20.46
C ARG A 337 34.82 48.03 -20.86
N SER A 338 33.69 47.38 -21.10
CA SER A 338 32.45 48.05 -21.51
C SER A 338 31.83 48.89 -20.39
N PHE A 339 32.20 48.64 -19.14
CA PHE A 339 31.76 49.38 -17.95
C PHE A 339 32.79 50.43 -17.49
N SER A 340 33.96 50.51 -18.11
CA SER A 340 35.06 51.41 -17.71
C SER A 340 34.83 52.89 -18.10
N GLY A 341 33.58 53.30 -18.38
CA GLY A 341 33.21 54.67 -18.78
C GLY A 341 31.71 55.01 -18.73
N SER A 342 30.84 54.10 -18.28
CA SER A 342 29.37 54.26 -18.31
C SER A 342 28.73 54.77 -17.00
N GLY A 343 29.52 55.00 -15.95
CA GLY A 343 29.02 55.39 -14.62
C GLY A 343 28.41 54.24 -13.80
N THR A 344 28.34 53.04 -14.35
CA THR A 344 27.85 51.80 -13.73
C THR A 344 28.98 50.78 -13.63
N HIS A 345 29.14 50.12 -12.48
CA HIS A 345 30.21 49.12 -12.28
C HIS A 345 29.69 47.68 -12.41
N LEU A 346 30.48 46.77 -12.98
CA LEU A 346 30.12 45.34 -13.05
C LEU A 346 30.37 44.66 -11.70
N LYS A 347 29.39 43.90 -11.21
CA LYS A 347 29.52 43.00 -10.07
C LYS A 347 29.12 41.58 -10.50
N ILE A 348 29.96 40.59 -10.22
CA ILE A 348 29.70 39.18 -10.50
C ILE A 348 29.52 38.44 -9.18
N VAL A 349 28.39 37.79 -8.99
CA VAL A 349 28.11 37.01 -7.78
C VAL A 349 28.00 35.53 -8.16
N ILE A 350 28.85 34.69 -7.57
CA ILE A 350 28.80 33.25 -7.77
C ILE A 350 28.02 32.63 -6.62
N LEU A 351 26.88 32.04 -6.95
CA LEU A 351 25.99 31.34 -6.03
C LEU A 351 26.28 29.85 -6.10
N THR A 352 26.71 29.27 -4.98
CA THR A 352 26.81 27.82 -4.83
C THR A 352 25.98 27.35 -3.64
N GLY A 353 25.18 26.30 -3.85
CA GLY A 353 24.51 25.60 -2.74
C GLY A 353 25.53 24.99 -1.77
N SER A 354 25.09 24.50 -0.61
CA SER A 354 25.91 24.07 0.55
C SER A 354 27.30 23.51 0.20
N SER A 355 28.27 24.40 -0.03
CA SER A 355 29.63 24.02 -0.39
C SER A 355 30.45 23.90 0.88
N THR A 356 31.49 23.07 0.84
CA THR A 356 32.55 23.12 1.85
C THR A 356 33.17 24.52 1.86
N PRO A 357 33.55 25.06 3.03
CA PRO A 357 34.15 26.40 3.14
C PRO A 357 35.42 26.57 2.28
N ASP A 358 36.03 25.46 1.86
CA ASP A 358 37.22 25.44 1.00
C ASP A 358 36.96 25.97 -0.42
N TYR A 359 35.72 25.90 -0.95
CA TYR A 359 35.44 26.32 -2.34
C TYR A 359 35.58 27.83 -2.57
N SER A 360 35.31 28.66 -1.56
CA SER A 360 35.52 30.12 -1.64
C SER A 360 36.98 30.46 -1.96
N SER A 361 37.94 29.75 -1.36
CA SER A 361 39.37 29.94 -1.61
C SER A 361 39.78 29.57 -3.05
N VAL A 362 39.08 28.60 -3.65
CA VAL A 362 39.28 28.20 -5.05
C VAL A 362 38.80 29.32 -5.98
N VAL A 363 37.63 29.91 -5.71
CA VAL A 363 37.10 31.05 -6.48
C VAL A 363 38.05 32.24 -6.40
N GLU A 364 38.52 32.60 -5.21
CA GLU A 364 39.50 33.70 -5.03
C GLU A 364 40.78 33.45 -5.86
N THR A 365 41.31 32.23 -5.83
CA THR A 365 42.47 31.83 -6.63
C THR A 365 42.20 31.96 -8.13
N ILE A 366 40.99 31.63 -8.61
CA ILE A 366 40.61 31.78 -10.02
C ILE A 366 40.55 33.27 -10.40
N VAL A 367 39.94 34.10 -9.55
CA VAL A 367 39.77 35.56 -9.76
C VAL A 367 41.12 36.26 -9.85
N GLU A 368 42.06 35.93 -8.95
CA GLU A 368 43.44 36.45 -8.97
C GLU A 368 44.17 36.06 -10.27
N ASN A 369 44.08 34.79 -10.67
CA ASN A 369 44.73 34.29 -11.88
C ASN A 369 44.17 34.91 -13.17
N LEU A 370 42.87 35.20 -13.19
CA LEU A 370 42.19 35.87 -14.32
C LEU A 370 42.34 37.39 -14.31
N LYS A 371 43.02 37.98 -13.30
CA LYS A 371 43.29 39.42 -13.17
C LYS A 371 42.05 40.31 -13.07
N TYR A 372 41.01 39.82 -12.40
CA TYR A 372 39.85 40.64 -12.07
C TYR A 372 40.19 41.67 -10.97
N PRO A 373 39.66 42.91 -11.04
CA PRO A 373 39.85 43.90 -9.97
C PRO A 373 39.23 43.43 -8.64
N ASN A 374 39.86 43.77 -7.51
CA ASN A 374 39.37 43.40 -6.18
C ASN A 374 37.93 43.90 -5.96
N GLY A 375 37.07 43.01 -5.44
CA GLY A 375 35.66 43.30 -5.15
C GLY A 375 34.69 43.11 -6.33
N THR A 376 35.20 42.84 -7.54
CA THR A 376 34.36 42.63 -8.74
C THR A 376 33.62 41.29 -8.70
N VAL A 377 34.27 40.23 -8.23
CA VAL A 377 33.70 38.88 -8.13
C VAL A 377 33.55 38.54 -6.65
N GLU A 378 32.38 38.03 -6.27
CA GLU A 378 32.05 37.64 -4.91
C GLU A 378 31.43 36.24 -4.90
N HIS A 379 31.85 35.39 -3.97
CA HIS A 379 31.27 34.06 -3.77
C HIS A 379 30.34 34.09 -2.56
N VAL A 380 29.09 33.69 -2.74
CA VAL A 380 28.09 33.62 -1.67
C VAL A 380 27.70 32.17 -1.44
N VAL A 381 27.75 31.76 -0.16
CA VAL A 381 27.43 30.41 0.31
C VAL A 381 26.10 30.45 1.07
N GLY A 382 25.16 29.57 0.71
CA GLY A 382 23.96 29.30 1.51
C GLY A 382 22.62 29.59 0.81
N ASP A 383 21.57 28.89 1.26
CA ASP A 383 20.20 28.98 0.72
C ASP A 383 19.41 30.21 1.20
N GLU A 384 19.73 30.76 2.38
CA GLU A 384 18.91 31.79 3.04
C GLU A 384 18.89 33.17 2.35
N ASN A 385 19.70 33.40 1.31
CA ASN A 385 19.80 34.70 0.62
C ASN A 385 19.77 34.61 -0.92
N VAL A 386 19.46 33.43 -1.47
CA VAL A 386 19.49 33.16 -2.92
C VAL A 386 18.48 34.02 -3.67
N ASP A 387 17.24 34.08 -3.18
CA ASP A 387 16.16 34.80 -3.87
C ASP A 387 16.38 36.32 -3.87
N ASP A 388 16.98 36.87 -2.81
CA ASP A 388 17.34 38.28 -2.74
C ASP A 388 18.46 38.64 -3.71
N ILE A 389 19.44 37.75 -3.89
CA ILE A 389 20.50 37.92 -4.89
C ILE A 389 19.94 37.78 -6.31
N LEU A 390 19.08 36.79 -6.57
CA LEU A 390 18.42 36.64 -7.87
C LEU A 390 17.56 37.87 -8.20
N ARG A 391 16.83 38.44 -7.23
CA ARG A 391 16.04 39.68 -7.41
C ARG A 391 16.91 40.87 -7.77
N ARG A 392 18.08 41.00 -7.14
CA ARG A 392 19.05 42.08 -7.39
C ARG A 392 19.87 41.88 -8.66
N SER A 393 19.92 40.66 -9.20
CA SER A 393 20.65 40.37 -10.43
C SER A 393 20.00 40.98 -11.67
N ASP A 394 20.81 41.43 -12.63
CA ASP A 394 20.36 41.88 -13.95
C ASP A 394 20.34 40.73 -14.95
N VAL A 395 21.28 39.79 -14.83
CA VAL A 395 21.40 38.59 -15.68
C VAL A 395 21.75 37.39 -14.81
N VAL A 396 21.11 36.25 -15.07
CA VAL A 396 21.42 34.97 -14.42
C VAL A 396 22.08 34.04 -15.44
N LEU A 397 23.29 33.58 -15.14
CA LEU A 397 24.08 32.72 -16.00
C LEU A 397 24.28 31.35 -15.32
N TYR A 398 23.86 30.29 -16.00
CA TYR A 398 24.08 28.92 -15.54
C TYR A 398 25.48 28.45 -15.95
N GLY A 399 26.35 28.27 -14.97
CA GLY A 399 27.77 27.97 -15.14
C GLY A 399 28.15 26.49 -15.02
N SER A 400 27.18 25.59 -14.93
CA SER A 400 27.41 24.14 -14.86
C SER A 400 27.20 23.47 -16.21
N PHE A 401 28.16 22.65 -16.65
CA PHE A 401 28.09 21.91 -17.92
C PHE A 401 27.69 20.43 -17.75
N LEU A 402 27.38 20.02 -16.52
CA LEU A 402 26.87 18.70 -16.17
C LEU A 402 25.49 18.46 -16.80
N GLU A 403 25.32 17.34 -17.50
CA GLU A 403 24.04 16.95 -18.07
C GLU A 403 23.15 16.35 -16.98
N GLU A 404 22.32 17.19 -16.36
CA GLU A 404 21.36 16.75 -15.34
C GLU A 404 20.11 16.13 -15.96
N HIS A 405 19.46 15.21 -15.24
CA HIS A 405 18.15 14.65 -15.64
C HIS A 405 16.95 15.53 -15.26
N THR A 406 17.17 16.57 -14.45
CA THR A 406 16.11 17.51 -14.01
C THR A 406 16.44 18.90 -14.51
N PHE A 407 15.41 19.68 -14.88
CA PHE A 407 15.61 21.08 -15.19
C PHE A 407 16.01 21.84 -13.90
N PRO A 408 17.10 22.63 -13.90
CA PRO A 408 17.59 23.26 -12.66
C PRO A 408 16.58 24.23 -12.04
N GLU A 409 16.23 24.00 -10.77
CA GLU A 409 15.27 24.82 -10.00
C GLU A 409 15.66 26.31 -9.97
N ILE A 410 16.96 26.59 -9.83
CA ILE A 410 17.50 27.95 -9.80
C ILE A 410 17.20 28.74 -11.09
N LEU A 411 17.13 28.05 -12.24
CA LEU A 411 16.77 28.68 -13.51
C LEU A 411 15.27 28.96 -13.59
N ARG A 412 14.41 28.08 -13.05
CA ARG A 412 12.98 28.35 -12.95
C ARG A 412 12.71 29.59 -12.10
N ARG A 413 13.37 29.69 -10.93
CA ARG A 413 13.28 30.88 -10.05
C ARG A 413 13.70 32.16 -10.77
N ALA A 414 14.85 32.13 -11.46
CA ALA A 414 15.35 33.28 -12.23
C ALA A 414 14.39 33.73 -13.34
N MET A 415 13.89 32.77 -14.14
CA MET A 415 12.91 33.07 -15.20
C MET A 415 11.60 33.60 -14.62
N HIS A 416 11.16 33.13 -13.46
CA HIS A 416 9.96 33.66 -12.81
C HIS A 416 10.16 35.12 -12.37
N LEU A 417 11.32 35.46 -11.82
CA LEU A 417 11.70 36.82 -11.42
C LEU A 417 11.96 37.77 -12.61
N GLU A 418 11.57 37.37 -13.83
CA GLU A 418 11.76 38.11 -15.08
C GLU A 418 13.24 38.42 -15.34
N LYS A 419 14.14 37.53 -14.90
CA LYS A 419 15.57 37.66 -15.16
C LYS A 419 15.94 36.95 -16.46
N PRO A 420 16.69 37.60 -17.37
CA PRO A 420 17.26 36.95 -18.54
C PRO A 420 18.19 35.81 -18.09
N VAL A 421 17.86 34.59 -18.53
CA VAL A 421 18.64 33.39 -18.27
C VAL A 421 19.56 33.08 -19.44
N VAL A 422 20.84 32.90 -19.14
CA VAL A 422 21.88 32.46 -20.08
C VAL A 422 22.38 31.09 -19.64
N ALA A 423 22.18 30.06 -20.45
CA ALA A 423 22.48 28.68 -20.06
C ALA A 423 23.23 27.92 -21.17
N PRO A 424 24.03 26.90 -20.83
CA PRO A 424 24.63 26.03 -21.82
C PRO A 424 23.54 25.22 -22.53
N ASP A 425 23.80 24.87 -23.79
CA ASP A 425 22.93 24.08 -24.65
C ASP A 425 22.97 22.59 -24.25
N LEU A 426 22.39 22.31 -23.09
CA LEU A 426 22.18 20.97 -22.53
C LEU A 426 20.79 20.46 -22.92
N SER A 427 20.63 19.14 -23.05
CA SER A 427 19.40 18.51 -23.55
C SER A 427 18.20 18.82 -22.66
N VAL A 428 18.34 18.73 -21.34
CA VAL A 428 17.25 19.02 -20.39
C VAL A 428 16.91 20.51 -20.33
N ILE A 429 17.91 21.39 -20.47
CA ILE A 429 17.69 22.84 -20.54
C ILE A 429 16.92 23.19 -21.81
N ARG A 430 17.25 22.57 -22.96
CA ARG A 430 16.59 22.80 -24.24
C ARG A 430 15.10 22.42 -24.23
N ASN A 431 14.67 21.54 -23.32
CA ASN A 431 13.26 21.16 -23.17
C ASN A 431 12.39 22.29 -22.59
N CYS A 432 12.93 23.14 -21.70
CA CYS A 432 12.20 24.32 -21.18
C CYS A 432 12.67 25.65 -21.80
N VAL A 433 13.91 25.74 -22.29
CA VAL A 433 14.51 26.99 -22.81
C VAL A 433 14.78 26.87 -24.31
N ALA A 434 14.11 27.71 -25.09
CA ALA A 434 14.33 27.91 -26.51
C ALA A 434 15.17 29.18 -26.73
N ASP A 435 16.31 29.02 -27.42
CA ASP A 435 17.26 30.11 -27.66
C ASP A 435 16.58 31.34 -28.29
N ARG A 436 16.83 32.51 -27.68
CA ARG A 436 16.31 33.84 -28.06
C ARG A 436 14.79 33.97 -28.06
N LYS A 437 14.06 33.02 -27.49
CA LYS A 437 12.60 33.10 -27.31
C LYS A 437 12.22 33.35 -25.86
N ASN A 438 12.72 32.51 -24.96
CA ASN A 438 12.41 32.57 -23.53
C ASN A 438 13.68 32.50 -22.64
N GLY A 439 14.85 32.32 -23.26
CA GLY A 439 16.18 32.40 -22.64
C GLY A 439 17.26 32.36 -23.72
N PHE A 440 18.52 32.36 -23.31
CA PHE A 440 19.66 32.38 -24.22
C PHE A 440 20.52 31.14 -24.02
N LEU A 441 20.85 30.45 -25.12
CA LEU A 441 21.67 29.24 -25.07
C LEU A 441 23.06 29.47 -25.67
N PHE A 442 24.10 28.95 -25.02
CA PHE A 442 25.47 28.94 -25.53
C PHE A 442 26.05 27.53 -25.60
N ARG A 443 27.09 27.33 -26.43
CA ARG A 443 27.71 26.01 -26.58
C ARG A 443 28.75 25.84 -25.46
N LYS A 444 28.66 24.76 -24.68
CA LYS A 444 29.54 24.50 -23.52
C LYS A 444 31.04 24.50 -23.83
N GLU A 445 31.41 24.17 -25.08
CA GLU A 445 32.81 24.12 -25.55
C GLU A 445 33.31 25.45 -26.15
N ASP A 446 32.42 26.45 -26.34
CA ASP A 446 32.72 27.67 -27.07
C ASP A 446 32.60 28.92 -26.19
N VAL A 447 33.70 29.22 -25.49
CA VAL A 447 33.88 30.42 -24.66
C VAL A 447 33.68 31.70 -25.47
N ARG A 448 34.00 31.69 -26.78
CA ARG A 448 33.82 32.87 -27.65
C ARG A 448 32.36 33.12 -27.94
N HIS A 449 31.58 32.07 -28.13
CA HIS A 449 30.13 32.20 -28.34
C HIS A 449 29.44 32.84 -27.12
N LEU A 450 29.82 32.45 -25.89
CA LEU A 450 29.30 33.07 -24.67
C LEU A 450 29.69 34.56 -24.58
N ALA A 451 30.93 34.92 -24.93
CA ALA A 451 31.37 36.32 -24.98
C ALA A 451 30.67 37.13 -26.08
N ASP A 452 30.39 36.57 -27.24
CA ASP A 452 29.63 37.29 -28.27
C ASP A 452 28.16 37.49 -27.85
N LEU A 453 27.59 36.51 -27.16
CA LEU A 453 26.21 36.53 -26.68
C LEU A 453 26.03 37.59 -25.57
N MET A 454 26.90 37.59 -24.57
CA MET A 454 26.86 38.58 -23.49
C MET A 454 27.07 40.02 -24.02
N SER A 455 27.81 40.22 -25.12
CA SER A 455 28.02 41.54 -25.76
C SER A 455 26.82 42.06 -26.52
N ARG A 456 25.88 41.18 -26.87
CA ARG A 456 24.59 41.56 -27.47
C ARG A 456 23.52 41.77 -26.40
N LEU A 457 23.61 41.04 -25.28
CA LEU A 457 22.68 41.18 -24.16
C LEU A 457 22.84 42.52 -23.44
N ILE A 458 24.09 42.95 -23.26
CA ILE A 458 24.47 44.16 -22.54
C ILE A 458 24.88 45.23 -23.56
N PHE A 459 24.25 46.40 -23.51
CA PHE A 459 24.56 47.54 -24.36
C PHE A 459 24.72 48.80 -23.51
N GLU A 460 25.85 49.49 -23.62
CA GLU A 460 26.19 50.71 -22.88
C GLU A 460 25.98 50.61 -21.35
N GLY A 461 26.29 49.45 -20.77
CA GLY A 461 26.14 49.20 -19.34
C GLY A 461 24.72 48.90 -18.87
N SER A 462 23.78 48.73 -19.80
CA SER A 462 22.37 48.43 -19.51
C SER A 462 21.87 47.20 -20.29
N LEU A 463 20.73 46.65 -19.85
CA LEU A 463 20.13 45.47 -20.47
C LEU A 463 19.39 45.84 -21.77
N SER A 464 19.72 45.16 -22.87
CA SER A 464 19.10 45.40 -24.17
C SER A 464 17.58 45.17 -24.12
N LYS A 465 16.84 45.88 -24.99
CA LYS A 465 15.37 45.71 -25.10
C LYS A 465 15.00 44.26 -25.44
N SER A 466 15.74 43.64 -26.37
CA SER A 466 15.54 42.25 -26.75
C SER A 466 15.70 41.28 -25.57
N ALA A 467 16.64 41.54 -24.65
CA ALA A 467 16.85 40.67 -23.49
C ALA A 467 15.70 40.79 -22.47
N ARG A 468 15.14 41.99 -22.29
CA ARG A 468 13.92 42.21 -21.49
C ARG A 468 12.70 41.52 -22.09
N ASP A 469 12.49 41.67 -23.40
CA ASP A 469 11.36 41.05 -24.10
C ASP A 469 11.42 39.50 -23.99
N VAL A 470 12.62 38.91 -24.11
CA VAL A 470 12.85 37.47 -23.94
C VAL A 470 12.62 37.02 -22.49
N ALA A 471 13.08 37.80 -21.51
CA ALA A 471 12.86 37.49 -20.09
C ALA A 471 11.37 37.51 -19.72
N ALA A 472 10.61 38.48 -20.25
CA ALA A 472 9.16 38.57 -20.07
C ALA A 472 8.44 37.32 -20.62
N VAL A 473 8.83 36.82 -21.80
CA VAL A 473 8.30 35.55 -22.35
C VAL A 473 8.73 34.33 -21.51
N GLY A 474 9.92 34.39 -20.91
CA GLY A 474 10.43 33.41 -19.95
C GLY A 474 9.49 33.17 -18.77
N THR A 475 8.94 34.23 -18.18
CA THR A 475 8.02 34.14 -17.03
C THR A 475 6.77 33.31 -17.34
N VAL A 476 6.18 33.48 -18.52
CA VAL A 476 5.00 32.72 -18.96
C VAL A 476 5.36 31.27 -19.22
N THR A 477 6.52 31.03 -19.84
CA THR A 477 6.97 29.67 -20.19
C THR A 477 7.19 28.82 -18.94
N VAL A 478 7.90 29.32 -17.93
CA VAL A 478 8.17 28.56 -16.70
C VAL A 478 6.90 28.23 -15.92
N ARG A 479 5.89 29.11 -15.93
CA ARG A 479 4.57 28.83 -15.32
C ARG A 479 3.82 27.68 -15.99
N THR A 480 4.22 27.28 -17.19
CA THR A 480 3.61 26.20 -17.97
C THR A 480 4.56 25.01 -18.19
N CYS A 481 5.86 25.14 -17.88
CA CYS A 481 6.81 24.06 -18.13
C CYS A 481 6.48 22.85 -17.24
N MET A 482 6.65 21.66 -17.80
CA MET A 482 6.45 20.36 -17.14
C MET A 482 4.99 19.97 -16.79
N VAL A 483 3.98 20.82 -17.03
CA VAL A 483 2.56 20.49 -16.77
C VAL A 483 2.14 19.25 -17.54
N ALA A 484 2.31 19.27 -18.87
CA ALA A 484 1.93 18.16 -19.75
C ALA A 484 2.66 16.86 -19.39
N GLU A 485 3.99 16.94 -19.21
CA GLU A 485 4.83 15.79 -18.84
C GLU A 485 4.41 15.20 -17.49
N SER A 486 4.15 16.04 -16.49
CA SER A 486 3.68 15.60 -15.18
C SER A 486 2.33 14.88 -15.27
N VAL A 487 1.33 15.52 -15.89
CA VAL A 487 -0.03 14.98 -16.00
C VAL A 487 -0.03 13.65 -16.74
N GLU A 488 0.67 13.57 -17.88
CA GLU A 488 0.75 12.34 -18.69
C GLU A 488 1.50 11.22 -17.95
N ARG A 489 2.60 11.53 -17.24
CA ARG A 489 3.35 10.52 -16.49
C ARG A 489 2.59 10.00 -15.29
N TYR A 490 1.89 10.84 -14.53
CA TYR A 490 1.04 10.37 -13.43
C TYR A 490 -0.11 9.51 -13.96
N ALA A 491 -0.78 9.94 -15.03
CA ALA A 491 -1.85 9.14 -15.65
C ALA A 491 -1.33 7.79 -16.17
N SER A 492 -0.19 7.77 -16.85
CA SER A 492 0.46 6.53 -17.31
C SER A 492 0.91 5.64 -16.15
N LEU A 493 1.39 6.22 -15.04
CA LEU A 493 1.74 5.46 -13.86
C LEU A 493 0.51 4.72 -13.29
N LEU A 494 -0.61 5.42 -13.16
CA LEU A 494 -1.86 4.86 -12.65
C LEU A 494 -2.41 3.74 -13.55
N GLU A 495 -2.32 3.88 -14.87
CA GLU A 495 -2.71 2.81 -15.81
C GLU A 495 -1.96 1.48 -15.56
N ASN A 496 -0.72 1.56 -15.10
CA ASN A 496 0.13 0.39 -14.87
C ASN A 496 0.05 -0.15 -13.43
N VAL A 497 -0.19 0.72 -12.45
CA VAL A 497 -0.25 0.37 -11.02
C VAL A 497 -1.61 -0.15 -10.59
N LEU A 498 -2.70 0.38 -11.16
CA LEU A 498 -4.06 0.06 -10.72
C LEU A 498 -4.55 -1.28 -11.28
N VAL A 499 -5.14 -2.10 -10.40
CA VAL A 499 -5.82 -3.34 -10.75
C VAL A 499 -7.32 -3.13 -10.61
N LEU A 500 -8.02 -2.97 -11.75
CA LEU A 500 -9.43 -2.60 -11.77
C LEU A 500 -10.36 -3.83 -11.91
N PRO A 501 -11.24 -4.12 -10.92
CA PRO A 501 -12.24 -5.19 -10.97
C PRO A 501 -13.20 -5.09 -12.18
N SER A 502 -13.95 -6.17 -12.45
CA SER A 502 -14.86 -6.25 -13.62
C SER A 502 -16.00 -5.24 -13.59
N GLU A 503 -16.48 -4.88 -12.41
CA GLU A 503 -17.54 -3.90 -12.21
C GLU A 503 -17.07 -2.44 -12.41
N VAL A 504 -15.75 -2.22 -12.48
CA VAL A 504 -15.13 -0.89 -12.64
C VAL A 504 -14.80 -0.60 -14.09
N ALA A 505 -15.16 0.58 -14.57
CA ALA A 505 -14.88 1.02 -15.93
C ALA A 505 -13.37 1.20 -16.14
N VAL A 506 -12.89 0.86 -17.33
CA VAL A 506 -11.51 1.19 -17.72
C VAL A 506 -11.50 2.66 -18.13
N PRO A 507 -10.69 3.52 -17.49
CA PRO A 507 -10.57 4.92 -17.87
C PRO A 507 -9.93 5.06 -19.27
N CYS A 508 -10.10 6.23 -19.88
CA CYS A 508 -9.45 6.56 -21.16
C CYS A 508 -7.93 6.63 -20.98
N ALA A 509 -7.19 6.50 -22.07
CA ALA A 509 -5.74 6.48 -21.99
C ALA A 509 -5.18 7.86 -21.62
N ALA A 510 -3.99 7.92 -21.02
CA ALA A 510 -3.31 9.14 -20.61
C ALA A 510 -3.13 10.14 -21.77
N LYS A 511 -2.91 9.62 -22.97
CA LYS A 511 -2.82 10.41 -24.21
C LYS A 511 -4.13 11.13 -24.59
N ASP A 512 -5.28 10.62 -24.13
CA ASP A 512 -6.61 11.14 -24.46
C ASP A 512 -7.02 12.30 -23.52
N ILE A 513 -6.16 12.69 -22.56
CA ILE A 513 -6.39 13.86 -21.71
C ILE A 513 -6.47 15.13 -22.60
N PRO A 514 -7.48 16.00 -22.41
CA PRO A 514 -7.62 17.23 -23.20
C PRO A 514 -6.40 18.16 -23.06
N GLU A 515 -5.90 18.68 -24.18
CA GLU A 515 -4.73 19.57 -24.22
C GLU A 515 -4.88 20.81 -23.30
N LYS A 516 -6.10 21.35 -23.17
CA LYS A 516 -6.37 22.49 -22.27
C LYS A 516 -6.00 22.20 -20.80
N LEU A 517 -6.06 20.94 -20.38
CA LEU A 517 -5.69 20.53 -19.01
C LEU A 517 -4.19 20.24 -18.87
N LYS A 518 -3.44 20.23 -19.98
CA LYS A 518 -1.99 20.01 -20.04
C LYS A 518 -1.19 21.31 -20.20
N THR A 519 -1.85 22.43 -20.48
CA THR A 519 -1.16 23.70 -20.81
C THR A 519 -0.75 24.53 -19.60
N GLU A 520 -1.54 24.53 -18.52
CA GLU A 520 -1.29 25.40 -17.37
C GLU A 520 -1.65 24.73 -16.04
N TRP A 521 -0.87 25.04 -15.00
CA TRP A 521 -1.23 24.69 -13.62
C TRP A 521 -2.51 25.41 -13.18
N ARG A 522 -3.32 24.77 -12.35
CA ARG A 522 -4.56 25.34 -11.79
C ARG A 522 -4.37 26.29 -10.61
N TRP A 523 -3.32 27.10 -10.63
CA TRP A 523 -3.00 28.06 -9.55
C TRP A 523 -4.02 29.21 -9.45
N ARG A 524 -4.74 29.54 -10.54
CA ARG A 524 -5.77 30.59 -10.53
C ARG A 524 -6.92 30.27 -9.58
N ASP A 525 -7.22 28.99 -9.39
CA ASP A 525 -8.30 28.52 -8.51
C ASP A 525 -7.96 28.80 -7.03
N PHE A 526 -6.67 28.84 -6.68
CA PHE A 526 -6.19 29.13 -5.33
C PHE A 526 -5.92 30.61 -5.07
N LYS A 527 -5.83 31.45 -6.11
CA LYS A 527 -5.56 32.89 -6.01
C LYS A 527 -6.38 33.64 -4.95
N PRO A 528 -7.72 33.48 -4.84
CA PRO A 528 -8.51 34.21 -3.84
C PRO A 528 -8.14 33.83 -2.40
N VAL A 529 -7.62 32.62 -2.18
CA VAL A 529 -7.24 32.13 -0.85
C VAL A 529 -5.83 32.58 -0.46
N LEU A 530 -4.91 32.71 -1.43
CA LEU A 530 -3.59 33.29 -1.17
C LEU A 530 -3.66 34.75 -0.73
N ASP A 531 -4.70 35.49 -1.11
CA ASP A 531 -4.83 36.91 -0.78
C ASP A 531 -5.15 37.15 0.70
N ASP A 532 -5.68 36.14 1.41
CA ASP A 532 -6.04 36.21 2.84
C ASP A 532 -5.15 35.35 3.77
N ALA A 533 -4.23 34.54 3.22
CA ALA A 533 -3.40 33.64 4.01
C ALA A 533 -2.16 34.32 4.61
N SER A 534 -1.93 34.14 5.92
CA SER A 534 -0.68 34.48 6.59
C SER A 534 0.46 33.56 6.14
N PRO A 535 1.73 34.05 6.11
CA PRO A 535 2.86 33.24 5.65
C PRO A 535 2.95 31.94 6.46
N PRO A 536 3.33 30.82 5.83
CA PRO A 536 3.44 29.55 6.53
C PRO A 536 4.47 29.65 7.66
N GLU A 537 4.05 29.35 8.89
CA GLU A 537 4.98 29.07 9.99
C GLU A 537 5.93 27.95 9.56
N GLY A 538 7.22 28.14 9.85
CA GLY A 538 8.31 27.29 9.36
C GLY A 538 8.07 25.79 9.57
N TYR A 539 8.50 25.01 8.57
CA TYR A 539 8.32 23.57 8.42
C TYR A 539 8.95 22.70 9.54
N ASP A 540 9.60 23.30 10.53
CA ASP A 540 10.50 22.62 11.47
C ASP A 540 9.84 21.82 12.60
N GLY A 541 8.52 21.90 12.79
CA GLY A 541 7.83 21.21 13.89
C GLY A 541 7.19 19.86 13.57
N ILE A 542 6.92 19.55 12.29
CA ILE A 542 5.99 18.48 11.92
C ILE A 542 6.65 17.10 11.99
N LEU A 543 7.91 16.98 11.56
CA LEU A 543 8.67 15.74 11.71
C LEU A 543 8.88 15.40 13.19
N ASP A 544 9.11 16.41 14.03
CA ASP A 544 9.20 16.22 15.48
C ASP A 544 7.89 15.68 16.06
N GLU A 545 6.75 16.14 15.56
CA GLU A 545 5.44 15.68 16.01
C GLU A 545 5.16 14.23 15.58
N VAL A 546 5.44 13.90 14.33
CA VAL A 546 5.36 12.54 13.80
C VAL A 546 6.28 11.58 14.59
N GLU A 547 7.53 11.97 14.82
CA GLU A 547 8.48 11.20 15.62
C GLU A 547 8.06 11.05 17.09
N LYS A 548 7.53 12.11 17.71
CA LYS A 548 6.98 12.05 19.07
C LYS A 548 5.81 11.08 19.13
N ARG A 549 4.89 11.11 18.17
CA ARG A 549 3.74 10.17 18.09
C ARG A 549 4.23 8.73 17.94
N PHE A 550 5.27 8.47 17.13
CA PHE A 550 5.87 7.14 17.03
C PHE A 550 6.53 6.68 18.34
N ASN A 551 7.26 7.57 19.01
CA ASN A 551 7.89 7.27 20.30
C ASN A 551 6.88 7.06 21.43
N HIS A 552 5.75 7.77 21.43
CA HIS A 552 4.64 7.56 22.37
C HIS A 552 3.92 6.23 22.12
N SER A 553 3.62 5.91 20.85
CA SER A 553 3.12 4.59 20.47
C SER A 553 4.08 3.48 20.88
N LEU A 554 5.40 3.68 20.82
CA LEU A 554 6.39 2.71 21.31
C LEU A 554 6.38 2.57 22.84
N LYS A 555 6.22 3.66 23.60
CA LYS A 555 6.16 3.60 25.09
C LYS A 555 4.88 2.99 25.64
N GLU A 556 3.73 3.20 24.99
CA GLU A 556 2.49 2.48 25.33
C GLU A 556 2.50 1.03 24.83
N ASN A 557 3.23 0.76 23.74
CA ASN A 557 3.48 -0.59 23.24
C ASN A 557 4.73 -1.25 23.85
N ASP A 558 5.40 -0.71 24.87
CA ASP A 558 6.49 -1.41 25.58
C ASP A 558 5.97 -2.56 26.48
N ALA A 559 4.65 -2.80 26.48
CA ALA A 559 4.05 -4.08 26.84
C ALA A 559 4.07 -5.13 25.69
N ILE A 560 4.63 -4.78 24.53
CA ILE A 560 4.79 -5.58 23.32
C ILE A 560 6.28 -5.54 22.92
N PRO A 561 7.02 -6.66 22.89
CA PRO A 561 8.44 -6.62 22.61
C PRO A 561 8.73 -6.09 21.19
N SER A 562 9.52 -5.01 21.13
CA SER A 562 10.08 -4.40 19.93
C SER A 562 10.78 -5.44 19.05
N GLY A 563 10.23 -5.66 17.85
CA GLY A 563 10.84 -6.48 16.82
C GLY A 563 11.99 -5.75 16.16
N MET A 564 13.19 -5.83 16.73
CA MET A 564 14.47 -5.78 16.00
C MET A 564 15.67 -6.22 16.86
N ASN A 565 15.65 -7.46 17.36
CA ASN A 565 16.85 -8.33 17.42
C ASN A 565 16.51 -9.83 17.52
N ASP A 566 15.24 -10.18 17.37
CA ASP A 566 14.73 -11.51 17.63
C ASP A 566 14.69 -12.39 16.37
N SER A 567 15.44 -12.16 15.30
CA SER A 567 15.47 -13.16 14.22
C SER A 567 15.97 -14.53 14.70
N PHE A 568 16.74 -14.57 15.80
CA PHE A 568 17.18 -15.80 16.45
C PHE A 568 16.27 -16.17 17.65
N LEU A 569 15.85 -15.21 18.48
CA LEU A 569 14.99 -15.45 19.66
C LEU A 569 13.49 -15.63 19.33
N TYR A 570 12.95 -14.95 18.31
CA TYR A 570 11.57 -15.09 17.81
C TYR A 570 11.38 -16.39 17.03
N SER A 571 12.43 -16.92 16.38
CA SER A 571 12.36 -18.26 15.78
C SER A 571 12.22 -19.33 16.87
N ILE A 572 12.93 -19.17 17.99
CA ILE A 572 12.83 -20.04 19.16
C ILE A 572 11.51 -19.82 19.91
N TRP A 573 10.99 -18.59 19.98
CA TRP A 573 9.69 -18.29 20.59
C TRP A 573 8.49 -18.60 19.69
N GLU A 574 8.62 -18.58 18.36
CA GLU A 574 7.62 -19.09 17.41
C GLU A 574 7.64 -20.61 17.39
N GLU A 575 8.80 -21.26 17.44
CA GLU A 575 8.89 -22.70 17.67
C GLU A 575 8.30 -23.05 19.04
N GLN A 576 8.62 -22.30 20.10
CA GLN A 576 8.02 -22.49 21.42
C GLN A 576 6.52 -22.17 21.42
N LYS A 577 6.02 -21.17 20.67
CA LYS A 577 4.57 -20.89 20.51
C LYS A 577 3.90 -21.93 19.63
N LEU A 578 4.56 -22.50 18.64
CA LEU A 578 4.06 -23.58 17.81
C LEU A 578 4.04 -24.87 18.61
N VAL A 579 5.03 -25.11 19.46
CA VAL A 579 5.11 -26.21 20.42
C VAL A 579 4.11 -26.03 21.55
N ASP A 580 3.93 -24.83 22.09
CA ASP A 580 2.98 -24.50 23.15
C ASP A 580 1.57 -24.46 22.58
N SER A 581 1.35 -23.99 21.35
CA SER A 581 0.06 -24.10 20.66
C SER A 581 -0.21 -25.52 20.20
N ALA A 582 0.80 -26.33 19.85
CA ALA A 582 0.66 -27.76 19.60
C ALA A 582 0.45 -28.54 20.91
N TYR A 583 1.01 -28.10 22.03
CA TYR A 583 0.83 -28.69 23.36
C TYR A 583 -0.52 -28.27 23.95
N LEU A 584 -0.94 -27.02 23.78
CA LEU A 584 -2.29 -26.54 24.10
C LEU A 584 -3.32 -27.15 23.16
N ARG A 585 -3.00 -27.36 21.88
CA ARG A 585 -3.81 -28.13 20.92
C ARG A 585 -3.92 -29.57 21.37
N LYS A 586 -2.82 -30.22 21.73
CA LYS A 586 -2.80 -31.60 22.23
C LYS A 586 -3.51 -31.72 23.58
N LYS A 587 -3.31 -30.76 24.48
CA LYS A 587 -4.00 -30.70 25.77
C LYS A 587 -5.49 -30.43 25.57
N ARG A 588 -5.85 -29.59 24.59
CA ARG A 588 -7.23 -29.34 24.17
C ARG A 588 -7.81 -30.58 23.49
N GLU A 589 -7.12 -31.27 22.60
CA GLU A 589 -7.52 -32.53 21.98
C GLU A 589 -7.67 -33.63 23.06
N ASP A 590 -6.78 -33.69 24.04
CA ASP A 590 -6.83 -34.62 25.18
C ASP A 590 -7.96 -34.25 26.17
N GLU A 591 -8.21 -32.95 26.39
CA GLU A 591 -9.35 -32.43 27.15
C GLU A 591 -10.66 -32.61 26.39
N GLU A 592 -10.65 -32.48 25.07
CA GLU A 592 -11.77 -32.74 24.16
C GLU A 592 -12.10 -34.22 24.09
N LEU A 593 -11.09 -35.09 24.06
CA LEU A 593 -11.24 -36.54 24.19
C LEU A 593 -11.77 -36.92 25.58
N LYS A 594 -11.40 -36.19 26.64
CA LYS A 594 -11.92 -36.37 28.01
C LYS A 594 -13.35 -35.85 28.17
N ASP A 595 -13.68 -34.69 27.63
CA ASP A 595 -15.00 -34.06 27.68
C ASP A 595 -16.01 -34.84 26.81
N ARG A 596 -15.55 -35.37 25.66
CA ARG A 596 -16.24 -36.42 24.86
C ARG A 596 -16.52 -37.72 25.64
N THR A 597 -15.97 -37.90 26.84
CA THR A 597 -16.17 -39.08 27.71
C THR A 597 -17.30 -38.91 28.72
N ASP A 598 -17.67 -37.68 29.09
CA ASP A 598 -18.54 -37.41 30.25
C ASP A 598 -19.99 -37.04 29.88
N GLN A 599 -20.28 -36.70 28.62
CA GLN A 599 -21.65 -36.54 28.11
C GLN A 599 -22.04 -37.63 27.09
N PRO A 600 -23.22 -38.27 27.22
CA PRO A 600 -23.80 -39.04 26.12
C PRO A 600 -24.14 -38.08 24.96
N ARG A 601 -23.49 -38.22 23.80
CA ARG A 601 -23.87 -37.49 22.59
C ARG A 601 -25.18 -38.05 22.07
N GLY A 602 -26.11 -37.16 21.79
CA GLY A 602 -27.30 -37.48 21.03
C GLY A 602 -27.24 -37.03 19.59
N THR A 603 -28.22 -37.51 18.82
CA THR A 603 -28.57 -37.10 17.45
C THR A 603 -28.52 -35.58 17.25
N TRP A 604 -28.48 -35.07 16.01
CA TRP A 604 -28.55 -33.61 15.73
C TRP A 604 -29.67 -32.87 16.51
N ASP A 605 -30.80 -33.54 16.74
CA ASP A 605 -31.92 -33.04 17.58
C ASP A 605 -31.59 -32.89 19.07
N GLU A 606 -30.57 -33.59 19.57
CA GLU A 606 -30.03 -33.49 20.93
C GLU A 606 -28.89 -32.48 21.03
N VAL A 607 -28.02 -32.32 20.03
CA VAL A 607 -27.12 -31.15 19.93
C VAL A 607 -27.95 -29.86 19.88
N TYR A 608 -29.04 -29.87 19.12
CA TYR A 608 -30.05 -28.80 19.08
C TYR A 608 -30.75 -28.58 20.44
N ARG A 609 -31.01 -29.63 21.23
CA ARG A 609 -31.56 -29.51 22.60
C ARG A 609 -30.51 -29.12 23.64
N ASN A 610 -29.24 -29.47 23.45
CA ASN A 610 -28.14 -29.26 24.38
C ASN A 610 -27.51 -27.87 24.24
N ALA A 611 -27.53 -27.25 23.05
CA ALA A 611 -27.28 -25.81 22.90
C ALA A 611 -28.23 -24.94 23.74
N ARG A 612 -29.31 -25.54 24.26
CA ARG A 612 -30.31 -24.93 25.15
C ARG A 612 -30.06 -25.22 26.64
N ARG A 613 -29.03 -25.99 27.02
CA ARG A 613 -28.67 -26.31 28.41
C ARG A 613 -27.31 -25.72 28.78
N PRO A 614 -27.17 -25.06 29.94
CA PRO A 614 -25.88 -24.57 30.41
C PRO A 614 -25.05 -25.76 30.90
N ASP A 615 -23.94 -26.08 30.21
CA ASP A 615 -22.88 -26.89 30.79
C ASP A 615 -21.65 -26.05 31.10
N ARG A 616 -21.02 -26.34 32.24
CA ARG A 616 -19.95 -25.59 32.89
C ARG A 616 -18.61 -26.26 32.66
N SER A 617 -18.02 -26.01 31.50
CA SER A 617 -16.59 -26.23 31.30
C SER A 617 -16.17 -25.57 30.00
N LEU A 618 -15.55 -24.39 30.11
CA LEU A 618 -14.39 -23.91 29.34
C LEU A 618 -14.23 -22.40 29.60
N HIS A 619 -13.07 -22.00 30.12
CA HIS A 619 -12.74 -20.60 30.40
C HIS A 619 -12.28 -19.88 29.12
N GLU A 620 -13.23 -19.39 28.33
CA GLU A 620 -13.08 -18.16 27.53
C GLU A 620 -14.37 -17.34 27.73
N ARG A 621 -14.27 -16.37 28.64
CA ARG A 621 -15.31 -15.63 29.42
C ARG A 621 -15.75 -16.31 30.72
N ASP A 622 -15.94 -15.49 31.76
CA ASP A 622 -16.77 -15.86 32.90
C ASP A 622 -18.18 -16.09 32.35
N GLU A 623 -18.58 -17.35 32.18
CA GLU A 623 -19.92 -17.76 31.72
C GLU A 623 -21.04 -17.00 32.47
N GLY A 624 -20.75 -16.54 33.69
CA GLY A 624 -21.62 -15.70 34.50
C GLY A 624 -22.04 -14.35 33.90
N GLU A 625 -21.35 -13.76 32.92
CA GLU A 625 -21.82 -12.50 32.29
C GLU A 625 -22.84 -12.71 31.16
N LEU A 626 -22.65 -13.73 30.32
CA LEU A 626 -23.62 -14.11 29.29
C LEU A 626 -24.87 -14.74 29.93
N GLU A 627 -24.69 -15.52 31.01
CA GLU A 627 -25.80 -16.04 31.82
C GLU A 627 -26.55 -14.95 32.62
N ARG A 628 -25.88 -13.85 33.02
CA ARG A 628 -26.51 -12.71 33.73
C ARG A 628 -27.38 -11.83 32.84
N THR A 629 -27.13 -11.79 31.53
CA THR A 629 -27.83 -10.85 30.62
C THR A 629 -29.13 -11.40 30.04
N GLY A 630 -29.31 -12.73 29.98
CA GLY A 630 -30.56 -13.33 29.46
C GLY A 630 -30.85 -13.02 27.99
N GLN A 631 -29.86 -12.57 27.23
CA GLN A 631 -30.03 -12.04 25.87
C GLN A 631 -30.22 -13.17 24.86
N PRO A 632 -31.25 -13.14 23.97
CA PRO A 632 -31.57 -14.25 23.07
C PRO A 632 -30.76 -14.26 21.76
N LEU A 633 -30.04 -13.17 21.45
CA LEU A 633 -29.31 -12.95 20.21
C LEU A 633 -27.88 -12.48 20.51
N CYS A 634 -26.91 -13.06 19.81
CA CYS A 634 -25.52 -12.58 19.76
C CYS A 634 -25.12 -12.37 18.29
N ILE A 635 -24.56 -11.21 17.97
CA ILE A 635 -24.14 -10.82 16.62
C ILE A 635 -22.60 -10.85 16.55
N TYR A 636 -22.05 -11.71 15.71
CA TYR A 636 -20.61 -11.80 15.50
C TYR A 636 -20.12 -10.79 14.46
N GLU A 637 -18.96 -10.18 14.71
CA GLU A 637 -18.32 -9.24 13.80
C GLU A 637 -17.01 -9.81 13.26
N PRO A 638 -17.00 -10.46 12.09
CA PRO A 638 -15.77 -10.94 11.47
C PRO A 638 -14.89 -9.78 11.08
N TYR A 639 -13.60 -9.88 11.38
CA TYR A 639 -12.67 -8.80 11.04
C TYR A 639 -11.25 -9.29 10.75
N ASN A 640 -10.56 -8.49 9.93
CA ASN A 640 -9.24 -8.81 9.39
C ASN A 640 -8.21 -7.80 9.89
N GLY A 641 -7.62 -8.08 11.06
CA GLY A 641 -6.47 -7.31 11.56
C GLY A 641 -6.79 -5.95 12.16
N ARG A 642 -5.75 -5.14 12.34
CA ARG A 642 -5.80 -3.90 13.12
C ARG A 642 -6.51 -2.75 12.41
N GLY A 643 -6.52 -2.73 11.08
CA GLY A 643 -7.16 -1.67 10.30
C GLY A 643 -8.68 -1.61 10.51
N THR A 644 -9.31 -2.72 10.93
CA THR A 644 -10.76 -2.79 11.11
C THR A 644 -11.23 -2.39 12.50
N TRP A 645 -10.35 -2.33 13.51
CA TRP A 645 -10.76 -2.10 14.91
C TRP A 645 -11.63 -0.85 15.14
N PRO A 646 -11.43 0.29 14.43
CA PRO A 646 -12.27 1.48 14.63
C PRO A 646 -13.74 1.28 14.25
N PHE A 647 -14.04 0.26 13.44
CA PHE A 647 -15.39 -0.03 12.94
C PHE A 647 -16.11 -1.11 13.75
N LEU A 648 -15.46 -1.67 14.77
CA LEU A 648 -16.03 -2.73 15.58
C LEU A 648 -16.73 -2.15 16.81
N HIS A 649 -17.80 -2.82 17.25
CA HIS A 649 -18.50 -2.41 18.45
C HIS A 649 -17.65 -2.76 19.69
N ASN A 650 -17.53 -1.80 20.61
CA ASN A 650 -16.73 -1.94 21.84
C ASN A 650 -17.59 -1.94 23.12
N SER A 651 -18.82 -1.42 23.06
CA SER A 651 -19.60 -1.05 24.26
C SER A 651 -20.94 -1.78 24.40
N SER A 652 -21.31 -2.66 23.46
CA SER A 652 -22.61 -3.35 23.45
C SER A 652 -22.45 -4.83 23.73
N SER A 653 -23.30 -5.39 24.60
CA SER A 653 -23.34 -6.83 24.88
C SER A 653 -23.90 -7.66 23.72
N LEU A 654 -24.52 -7.01 22.73
CA LEU A 654 -25.11 -7.66 21.55
C LEU A 654 -24.05 -8.15 20.55
N TYR A 655 -22.88 -7.50 20.51
CA TYR A 655 -21.84 -7.78 19.50
C TYR A 655 -20.64 -8.47 20.11
N ARG A 656 -20.03 -9.37 19.32
CA ARG A 656 -18.78 -10.05 19.68
C ARG A 656 -17.86 -10.14 18.47
N GLY A 657 -16.61 -9.67 18.59
CA GLY A 657 -15.67 -9.75 17.48
C GLY A 657 -15.21 -11.18 17.22
N ILE A 658 -14.93 -11.50 15.96
CA ILE A 658 -14.23 -12.74 15.57
C ILE A 658 -13.03 -12.41 14.67
N ALA A 659 -11.84 -12.66 15.21
CA ALA A 659 -10.58 -12.39 14.55
C ALA A 659 -10.25 -13.51 13.55
N MET A 660 -10.10 -13.17 12.28
CA MET A 660 -9.71 -14.12 11.22
C MET A 660 -8.20 -14.46 11.26
N SER A 661 -7.43 -13.78 12.10
CA SER A 661 -5.99 -13.98 12.28
C SER A 661 -5.59 -13.76 13.73
N VAL A 662 -4.78 -14.67 14.28
CA VAL A 662 -4.26 -14.59 15.66
C VAL A 662 -3.49 -13.29 15.92
N ARG A 663 -2.72 -12.82 14.92
CA ARG A 663 -1.91 -11.58 15.02
C ARG A 663 -2.78 -10.31 14.95
N GLY A 664 -4.01 -10.43 14.47
CA GLY A 664 -4.92 -9.31 14.22
C GLY A 664 -5.86 -8.97 15.38
N ARG A 665 -5.88 -9.77 16.45
CA ARG A 665 -6.87 -9.68 17.53
C ARG A 665 -6.72 -8.39 18.34
N ARG A 666 -7.85 -7.77 18.70
CA ARG A 666 -7.89 -6.61 19.62
C ARG A 666 -7.32 -7.00 21.00
N PRO A 667 -6.28 -6.31 21.50
CA PRO A 667 -5.77 -6.55 22.85
C PRO A 667 -6.85 -6.27 23.90
N GLY A 668 -7.01 -7.19 24.86
CA GLY A 668 -7.94 -7.03 25.99
C GLY A 668 -9.44 -7.16 25.66
N ALA A 669 -9.82 -7.39 24.39
CA ALA A 669 -11.22 -7.61 24.00
C ALA A 669 -11.60 -9.11 24.05
N ASP A 670 -12.87 -9.41 24.34
CA ASP A 670 -13.48 -10.77 24.33
C ASP A 670 -13.81 -11.24 22.89
N ASP A 671 -12.80 -11.19 22.02
CA ASP A 671 -12.93 -11.59 20.62
C ASP A 671 -12.59 -13.08 20.41
N VAL A 672 -13.41 -13.77 19.62
CA VAL A 672 -13.20 -15.18 19.25
C VAL A 672 -12.03 -15.30 18.29
N ASP A 673 -11.13 -16.25 18.52
CA ASP A 673 -9.99 -16.56 17.64
C ASP A 673 -10.37 -17.64 16.61
N ALA A 674 -10.70 -17.24 15.38
CA ALA A 674 -11.20 -18.16 14.36
C ALA A 674 -10.17 -19.25 13.95
N PRO A 675 -8.89 -18.94 13.67
CA PRO A 675 -7.87 -19.97 13.38
C PRO A 675 -7.65 -21.00 14.49
N SER A 676 -7.85 -20.63 15.76
CA SER A 676 -7.76 -21.58 16.87
C SER A 676 -8.89 -22.61 16.88
N ARG A 677 -10.02 -22.27 16.23
CA ARG A 677 -11.24 -23.07 16.14
C ARG A 677 -11.29 -23.85 14.84
N LEU A 678 -10.88 -23.24 13.74
CA LEU A 678 -10.86 -23.84 12.42
C LEU A 678 -9.43 -23.75 11.85
N PRO A 679 -8.62 -24.81 12.01
CA PRO A 679 -7.22 -24.81 11.61
C PRO A 679 -6.99 -24.48 10.13
N LEU A 680 -7.99 -24.73 9.27
CA LEU A 680 -7.99 -24.36 7.85
C LEU A 680 -7.68 -22.86 7.64
N LEU A 681 -8.09 -21.99 8.57
CA LEU A 681 -7.86 -20.54 8.48
C LEU A 681 -6.41 -20.11 8.84
N ASN A 682 -5.57 -21.05 9.31
CA ASN A 682 -4.13 -20.78 9.46
C ASN A 682 -3.45 -20.64 8.09
N ASP A 683 -3.94 -21.37 7.08
CA ASP A 683 -3.48 -21.23 5.71
C ASP A 683 -3.99 -19.90 5.13
N ALA A 684 -3.06 -19.08 4.65
CA ALA A 684 -3.37 -17.79 4.06
C ALA A 684 -4.27 -17.93 2.82
N TYR A 685 -4.11 -19.00 2.04
CA TYR A 685 -4.92 -19.23 0.84
C TYR A 685 -6.40 -19.38 1.20
N TYR A 686 -6.76 -20.26 2.14
CA TYR A 686 -8.15 -20.49 2.51
C TYR A 686 -8.74 -19.29 3.28
N ARG A 687 -7.95 -18.67 4.15
CA ARG A 687 -8.37 -17.46 4.86
C ARG A 687 -8.74 -16.33 3.89
N ASP A 688 -7.90 -16.10 2.89
CA ASP A 688 -8.14 -15.03 1.92
C ASP A 688 -9.27 -15.39 0.95
N ALA A 689 -9.31 -16.63 0.45
CA ALA A 689 -10.31 -17.08 -0.51
C ALA A 689 -11.74 -17.07 0.05
N LEU A 690 -11.90 -17.44 1.33
CA LEU A 690 -13.19 -17.43 2.04
C LEU A 690 -13.54 -16.05 2.61
N GLY A 691 -12.54 -15.25 2.99
CA GLY A 691 -12.76 -13.95 3.63
C GLY A 691 -13.58 -14.08 4.92
N GLU A 692 -14.53 -13.17 5.13
CA GLU A 692 -15.44 -13.18 6.31
C GLU A 692 -16.28 -14.45 6.41
N TYR A 693 -16.51 -15.16 5.30
CA TYR A 693 -17.27 -16.41 5.29
C TYR A 693 -16.63 -17.50 6.15
N GLY A 694 -15.29 -17.49 6.28
CA GLY A 694 -14.56 -18.43 7.14
C GLY A 694 -14.98 -18.34 8.61
N ALA A 695 -15.47 -17.18 9.06
CA ALA A 695 -16.01 -17.02 10.41
C ALA A 695 -17.23 -17.90 10.68
N PHE A 696 -18.07 -18.14 9.66
CA PHE A 696 -19.27 -18.96 9.80
C PHE A 696 -18.90 -20.40 10.13
N PHE A 697 -17.90 -20.94 9.43
CA PHE A 697 -17.35 -22.27 9.68
C PHE A 697 -16.66 -22.35 11.05
N ALA A 698 -15.92 -21.32 11.44
CA ALA A 698 -15.25 -21.29 12.73
C ALA A 698 -16.23 -21.27 13.93
N ILE A 699 -17.33 -20.52 13.83
CA ILE A 699 -18.37 -20.49 14.87
C ILE A 699 -19.20 -21.78 14.87
N ALA A 700 -19.52 -22.33 13.70
CA ALA A 700 -20.29 -23.57 13.61
C ALA A 700 -19.52 -24.79 14.13
N ASN A 701 -18.19 -24.77 14.06
CA ASN A 701 -17.37 -25.84 14.60
C ASN A 701 -17.52 -25.91 16.13
N ARG A 702 -18.24 -26.93 16.63
CA ARG A 702 -18.66 -27.10 18.04
C ARG A 702 -19.30 -25.83 18.60
N VAL A 703 -20.37 -25.42 17.95
CA VAL A 703 -21.14 -24.20 18.25
C VAL A 703 -21.55 -24.09 19.72
N ASP A 704 -21.89 -25.21 20.36
CA ASP A 704 -22.34 -25.34 21.74
C ASP A 704 -21.33 -24.81 22.79
N ARG A 705 -20.04 -24.77 22.43
CA ARG A 705 -18.97 -24.27 23.30
C ARG A 705 -18.78 -22.76 23.28
N ILE A 706 -19.26 -22.08 22.24
CA ILE A 706 -19.03 -20.64 22.01
C ILE A 706 -20.34 -19.87 22.01
N HIS A 707 -21.40 -20.50 21.54
CA HIS A 707 -22.69 -19.89 21.28
C HIS A 707 -23.82 -20.75 21.86
N LYS A 708 -24.40 -20.27 22.96
CA LYS A 708 -25.53 -20.92 23.65
C LYS A 708 -26.86 -20.16 23.44
N ASN A 709 -26.85 -19.07 22.67
CA ASN A 709 -28.04 -18.28 22.41
C ASN A 709 -28.94 -18.97 21.36
N PRO A 710 -30.27 -18.78 21.44
CA PRO A 710 -31.21 -19.36 20.47
C PRO A 710 -31.12 -18.72 19.07
N TRP A 711 -30.55 -17.52 18.97
CA TRP A 711 -30.33 -16.81 17.71
C TRP A 711 -28.88 -16.32 17.60
N ILE A 712 -28.40 -16.36 16.36
CA ILE A 712 -27.07 -15.93 15.94
C ILE A 712 -27.19 -14.92 14.81
N GLY A 713 -26.38 -13.86 14.86
CA GLY A 713 -26.25 -12.91 13.78
C GLY A 713 -24.81 -12.67 13.38
N PHE A 714 -24.65 -12.02 12.23
CA PHE A 714 -23.38 -11.55 11.71
C PHE A 714 -23.51 -10.11 11.25
N HIS A 715 -22.45 -9.35 11.45
CA HIS A 715 -22.33 -7.97 11.01
C HIS A 715 -20.94 -7.76 10.41
N SER A 716 -20.86 -7.45 9.12
CA SER A 716 -19.57 -7.11 8.50
C SER A 716 -19.09 -5.76 9.00
N TRP A 717 -17.83 -5.66 9.41
CA TRP A 717 -17.19 -4.39 9.77
C TRP A 717 -17.28 -3.33 8.64
N ARG A 718 -17.39 -3.78 7.39
CA ARG A 718 -17.53 -2.91 6.21
C ARG A 718 -18.90 -2.22 6.17
N ALA A 719 -19.93 -2.82 6.76
CA ALA A 719 -21.23 -2.17 6.90
C ALA A 719 -21.15 -0.97 7.88
N THR A 720 -20.44 -1.13 9.00
CA THR A 720 -20.12 -0.01 9.91
C THR A 720 -19.33 1.08 9.20
N ALA A 721 -18.31 0.71 8.42
CA ALA A 721 -17.52 1.69 7.65
C ALA A 721 -18.36 2.50 6.64
N ARG A 722 -19.47 1.92 6.16
CA ARG A 722 -20.46 2.57 5.28
C ARG A 722 -21.61 3.23 6.04
N THR A 723 -21.49 3.41 7.35
CA THR A 723 -22.50 4.03 8.22
C THR A 723 -23.83 3.27 8.28
N VAL A 724 -23.83 1.96 7.99
CA VAL A 724 -25.01 1.09 8.09
C VAL A 724 -24.90 0.21 9.34
N THR A 725 -25.09 0.83 10.51
CA THR A 725 -25.17 0.14 11.81
C THR A 725 -26.60 0.15 12.33
N LEU A 726 -26.96 -0.85 13.14
CA LEU A 726 -28.25 -0.84 13.82
C LEU A 726 -28.22 0.24 14.91
N SER A 727 -29.20 1.13 14.90
CA SER A 727 -29.39 2.06 16.00
C SER A 727 -29.81 1.30 17.26
N PRO A 728 -29.63 1.86 18.47
CA PRO A 728 -30.13 1.22 19.70
C PRO A 728 -31.64 0.91 19.65
N ALA A 729 -32.42 1.71 18.91
CA ALA A 729 -33.85 1.45 18.70
C ALA A 729 -34.08 0.24 17.77
N ALA A 730 -33.30 0.13 16.70
CA ALA A 730 -33.36 -1.00 15.78
C ALA A 730 -32.89 -2.30 16.42
N GLU A 731 -31.81 -2.26 17.21
CA GLU A 731 -31.33 -3.39 18.02
C GLU A 731 -32.43 -3.91 18.96
N LYS A 732 -33.06 -3.01 19.70
CA LYS A 732 -34.17 -3.36 20.60
C LYS A 732 -35.36 -3.94 19.85
N SER A 733 -35.70 -3.39 18.68
CA SER A 733 -36.77 -3.90 17.82
C SER A 733 -36.47 -5.32 17.33
N LEU A 734 -35.25 -5.57 16.87
CA LEU A 734 -34.79 -6.88 16.41
C LEU A 734 -34.83 -7.92 17.54
N VAL A 735 -34.27 -7.57 18.71
CA VAL A 735 -34.29 -8.46 19.89
C VAL A 735 -35.73 -8.77 20.30
N ASN A 736 -36.62 -7.78 20.36
CA ASN A 736 -38.03 -8.01 20.67
C ASN A 736 -38.73 -8.92 19.64
N ALA A 737 -38.46 -8.73 18.34
CA ALA A 737 -39.02 -9.58 17.29
C ALA A 737 -38.53 -11.05 17.39
N VAL A 738 -37.28 -11.23 17.83
CA VAL A 738 -36.67 -12.53 18.12
C VAL A 738 -37.31 -13.18 19.36
N GLU A 739 -37.48 -12.45 20.46
CA GLU A 739 -38.09 -12.94 21.71
C GLU A 739 -39.54 -13.35 21.52
N THR A 740 -40.31 -12.49 20.86
CA THR A 740 -41.74 -12.72 20.57
C THR A 740 -41.98 -13.76 19.47
N LYS A 741 -40.91 -14.25 18.80
CA LYS A 741 -40.97 -15.15 17.64
C LYS A 741 -41.94 -14.65 16.57
N LYS A 742 -41.98 -13.34 16.36
CA LYS A 742 -42.97 -12.65 15.51
C LYS A 742 -43.09 -13.26 14.11
N HIS A 743 -41.95 -13.65 13.52
CA HIS A 743 -41.86 -14.20 12.17
C HIS A 743 -41.45 -15.69 12.15
N GLY A 744 -41.46 -16.36 13.30
CA GLY A 744 -41.06 -17.76 13.42
C GLY A 744 -39.62 -17.99 12.99
N ASP A 745 -39.44 -18.78 11.94
CA ASP A 745 -38.13 -19.08 11.38
C ASP A 745 -37.81 -18.15 10.19
N ALA A 746 -37.11 -17.07 10.51
CA ALA A 746 -36.87 -15.96 9.59
C ALA A 746 -35.38 -15.59 9.52
N LEU A 747 -34.95 -15.20 8.31
CA LEU A 747 -33.73 -14.45 8.07
C LEU A 747 -34.04 -12.96 8.23
N TYR A 748 -33.60 -12.36 9.34
CA TYR A 748 -33.58 -10.91 9.47
C TYR A 748 -32.33 -10.35 8.81
N PHE A 749 -32.44 -9.28 8.04
CA PHE A 749 -31.27 -8.60 7.46
C PHE A 749 -31.49 -7.09 7.41
N TRP A 750 -30.41 -6.31 7.48
CA TRP A 750 -30.50 -4.84 7.55
C TRP A 750 -29.66 -4.11 6.50
N PHE A 751 -28.75 -4.80 5.81
CA PHE A 751 -28.05 -4.26 4.65
C PHE A 751 -28.70 -4.75 3.36
N ARG A 752 -29.12 -3.80 2.51
CA ARG A 752 -29.88 -4.06 1.29
C ARG A 752 -29.00 -4.06 0.04
N LEU A 753 -29.16 -5.07 -0.81
CA LEU A 753 -28.43 -5.20 -2.07
C LEU A 753 -28.71 -4.05 -3.06
N ASP A 754 -29.94 -3.54 -3.11
CA ASP A 754 -30.31 -2.41 -3.98
C ASP A 754 -29.76 -1.05 -3.50
N ARG A 755 -29.25 -0.98 -2.27
CA ARG A 755 -28.54 0.20 -1.74
C ARG A 755 -27.03 0.06 -1.79
N ASP A 756 -26.50 -1.06 -2.28
CA ASP A 756 -25.06 -1.24 -2.47
C ASP A 756 -24.55 -0.28 -3.54
N GLU A 757 -23.44 0.40 -3.29
CA GLU A 757 -22.77 1.28 -4.26
C GLU A 757 -22.34 0.52 -5.53
N ARG A 758 -22.11 -0.79 -5.41
CA ARG A 758 -21.82 -1.69 -6.55
C ARG A 758 -23.05 -1.91 -7.44
N HIS A 759 -24.26 -1.57 -6.97
CA HIS A 759 -25.52 -1.73 -7.70
C HIS A 759 -25.84 -0.48 -8.54
N HIS A 760 -25.95 -0.65 -9.86
CA HIS A 760 -26.17 0.48 -10.75
C HIS A 760 -27.64 0.93 -10.80
N ARG A 761 -27.93 2.10 -10.21
CA ARG A 761 -29.28 2.71 -10.16
C ARG A 761 -29.95 2.92 -11.53
N ARG A 762 -29.20 2.99 -12.63
CA ARG A 762 -29.75 3.37 -13.95
C ARG A 762 -30.32 2.18 -14.75
N GLY A 763 -30.20 0.93 -14.25
CA GLY A 763 -30.53 -0.26 -15.02
C GLY A 763 -31.34 -1.36 -14.32
N GLY A 764 -31.81 -1.18 -13.08
CA GLY A 764 -32.69 -2.16 -12.41
C GLY A 764 -32.18 -3.61 -12.47
N GLN A 765 -30.92 -3.83 -12.08
CA GLN A 765 -30.28 -5.15 -12.19
C GLN A 765 -30.97 -6.17 -11.29
N ASP A 766 -31.31 -7.33 -11.88
CA ASP A 766 -31.75 -8.50 -11.12
C ASP A 766 -30.60 -9.12 -10.30
N PHE A 767 -30.94 -10.01 -9.37
CA PHE A 767 -29.98 -10.64 -8.44
C PHE A 767 -28.77 -11.26 -9.16
N TRP A 768 -29.02 -12.00 -10.23
CA TRP A 768 -27.96 -12.71 -10.95
C TRP A 768 -27.11 -11.77 -11.80
N SER A 769 -27.68 -10.72 -12.38
CA SER A 769 -26.93 -9.70 -13.13
C SER A 769 -25.99 -8.92 -12.21
N PHE A 770 -26.44 -8.59 -10.98
CA PHE A 770 -25.55 -8.03 -9.97
C PHE A 770 -24.42 -9.01 -9.61
N CYS A 771 -24.74 -10.29 -9.38
CA CYS A 771 -23.73 -11.29 -9.05
C CYS A 771 -22.69 -11.47 -10.18
N ASP A 772 -23.14 -11.52 -11.44
CA ASP A 772 -22.25 -11.60 -12.60
C ASP A 772 -21.38 -10.34 -12.73
N ALA A 773 -21.92 -9.15 -12.43
CA ALA A 773 -21.18 -7.90 -12.49
C ALA A 773 -19.96 -7.88 -11.57
N VAL A 774 -20.13 -8.33 -10.32
CA VAL A 774 -19.08 -8.35 -9.30
C VAL A 774 -18.16 -9.57 -9.39
N ASN A 775 -18.47 -10.55 -10.27
CA ASN A 775 -17.70 -11.79 -10.47
C ASN A 775 -17.34 -12.03 -11.95
N SER A 776 -17.01 -10.97 -12.70
CA SER A 776 -16.49 -11.06 -14.08
C SER A 776 -17.35 -11.82 -15.09
N GLY A 777 -18.66 -11.87 -14.89
CA GLY A 777 -19.62 -12.55 -15.76
C GLY A 777 -19.78 -14.05 -15.51
N ASN A 778 -19.04 -14.61 -14.55
CA ASN A 778 -18.98 -16.04 -14.33
C ASN A 778 -19.76 -16.51 -13.09
N CYS A 779 -20.52 -15.65 -12.41
CA CYS A 779 -21.26 -16.05 -11.21
C CYS A 779 -22.31 -17.12 -11.51
N ARG A 780 -23.20 -16.91 -12.49
CA ARG A 780 -24.23 -17.92 -12.84
C ARG A 780 -23.61 -19.26 -13.23
N LEU A 781 -22.50 -19.20 -13.98
CA LEU A 781 -21.76 -20.38 -14.40
C LEU A 781 -21.17 -21.12 -13.19
N ALA A 782 -20.49 -20.39 -12.30
CA ALA A 782 -19.91 -20.93 -11.08
C ALA A 782 -20.98 -21.61 -10.21
N PHE A 783 -22.08 -20.91 -9.90
CA PHE A 783 -23.18 -21.49 -9.14
C PHE A 783 -23.74 -22.75 -9.81
N ARG A 784 -23.95 -22.72 -11.12
CA ARG A 784 -24.49 -23.87 -11.86
C ARG A 784 -23.55 -25.08 -11.77
N GLU A 785 -22.28 -24.91 -12.09
CA GLU A 785 -21.32 -26.02 -12.09
C GLU A 785 -21.03 -26.53 -10.67
N THR A 786 -20.95 -25.64 -9.69
CA THR A 786 -20.81 -26.01 -8.28
C THR A 786 -22.02 -26.80 -7.78
N LEU A 787 -23.26 -26.37 -8.09
CA LEU A 787 -24.46 -27.10 -7.67
C LEU A 787 -24.58 -28.45 -8.38
N LYS A 788 -24.28 -28.53 -9.69
CA LYS A 788 -24.27 -29.80 -10.43
C LYS A 788 -23.31 -30.80 -9.79
N LYS A 789 -22.09 -30.33 -9.47
CA LYS A 789 -21.06 -31.13 -8.82
C LYS A 789 -21.49 -31.57 -7.42
N MET A 790 -21.95 -30.64 -6.60
CA MET A 790 -22.45 -30.90 -5.24
C MET A 790 -23.58 -31.95 -5.22
N TYR A 791 -24.51 -31.90 -6.18
CA TYR A 791 -25.65 -32.84 -6.26
C TYR A 791 -25.39 -34.09 -7.11
N GLY A 792 -24.16 -34.31 -7.61
CA GLY A 792 -23.83 -35.48 -8.43
C GLY A 792 -24.61 -35.59 -9.75
N MET A 793 -25.01 -34.45 -10.34
CA MET A 793 -25.77 -34.43 -11.60
C MET A 793 -24.85 -34.76 -12.78
N LYS A 794 -24.98 -35.96 -13.37
CA LYS A 794 -24.29 -36.32 -14.62
C LYS A 794 -24.70 -35.38 -15.76
N GLU A 795 -23.79 -35.13 -16.71
CA GLU A 795 -23.96 -34.23 -17.89
C GLU A 795 -25.16 -34.57 -18.81
N VAL A 796 -25.93 -35.61 -18.49
CA VAL A 796 -26.98 -36.19 -19.34
C VAL A 796 -28.24 -35.32 -19.44
N ASN A 797 -28.42 -34.33 -18.55
CA ASN A 797 -29.55 -33.40 -18.64
C ASN A 797 -29.05 -31.97 -18.88
N ASN A 798 -29.41 -31.40 -20.03
CA ASN A 798 -29.38 -29.97 -20.37
C ASN A 798 -30.32 -29.13 -19.46
N SER A 799 -30.33 -29.39 -18.15
CA SER A 799 -30.97 -28.53 -17.15
C SER A 799 -30.13 -27.27 -17.03
N THR A 800 -30.50 -26.26 -17.81
CA THR A 800 -29.70 -25.07 -18.15
C THR A 800 -29.78 -23.92 -17.14
N SER A 801 -30.57 -24.01 -16.06
CA SER A 801 -30.87 -22.85 -15.20
C SER A 801 -30.27 -22.92 -13.81
N VAL A 802 -29.65 -21.83 -13.36
CA VAL A 802 -29.41 -21.51 -11.95
C VAL A 802 -30.75 -21.41 -11.18
N PRO A 803 -30.76 -21.54 -9.84
CA PRO A 803 -31.96 -21.35 -9.05
C PRO A 803 -32.62 -20.00 -9.37
N SER A 804 -33.94 -19.99 -9.60
CA SER A 804 -34.65 -18.77 -9.99
C SER A 804 -34.74 -17.78 -8.83
N MET A 805 -34.19 -16.59 -9.02
CA MET A 805 -34.26 -15.48 -8.06
C MET A 805 -35.13 -14.37 -8.67
N PRO A 806 -36.36 -14.13 -8.17
CA PRO A 806 -37.29 -13.19 -8.78
C PRO A 806 -36.81 -11.74 -8.65
N SER A 807 -37.07 -10.94 -9.69
CA SER A 807 -36.83 -9.49 -9.71
C SER A 807 -38.00 -8.66 -9.17
N GLU A 808 -39.18 -9.28 -8.97
CA GLU A 808 -40.40 -8.59 -8.57
C GLU A 808 -40.58 -8.57 -7.04
N ASN A 809 -40.93 -7.40 -6.50
CA ASN A 809 -41.29 -7.15 -5.09
C ASN A 809 -40.31 -7.73 -4.04
N GLY A 810 -39.18 -7.03 -3.86
CA GLY A 810 -38.34 -7.16 -2.68
C GLY A 810 -36.88 -6.81 -2.93
N THR A 811 -36.08 -6.87 -1.87
CA THR A 811 -34.62 -6.73 -1.91
C THR A 811 -33.93 -7.90 -1.22
N TRP A 812 -32.65 -8.05 -1.49
CA TRP A 812 -31.80 -9.14 -1.00
C TRP A 812 -30.82 -8.64 0.07
N SER A 813 -30.36 -9.55 0.93
CA SER A 813 -29.29 -9.27 1.89
C SER A 813 -27.95 -9.12 1.17
N ALA A 814 -27.10 -8.20 1.64
CA ALA A 814 -25.71 -8.08 1.21
C ALA A 814 -24.79 -7.84 2.43
N MET A 815 -23.47 -7.88 2.21
CA MET A 815 -22.44 -7.57 3.22
C MET A 815 -22.53 -8.40 4.52
N HIS A 816 -23.05 -9.63 4.45
CA HIS A 816 -23.17 -10.53 5.61
C HIS A 816 -23.84 -9.91 6.86
N CYS A 817 -24.79 -9.00 6.66
CA CYS A 817 -25.53 -8.31 7.72
C CYS A 817 -26.91 -8.94 7.96
N TRP A 818 -26.96 -10.00 8.75
CA TRP A 818 -28.18 -10.77 8.99
C TRP A 818 -28.18 -11.55 10.32
N ALA A 819 -29.36 -12.00 10.75
CA ALA A 819 -29.56 -12.87 11.91
C ALA A 819 -30.53 -14.03 11.60
N LEU A 820 -30.24 -15.19 12.17
CA LEU A 820 -30.98 -16.44 12.02
C LEU A 820 -31.17 -17.14 13.37
N PRO A 821 -32.21 -17.99 13.51
CA PRO A 821 -32.22 -18.99 14.57
C PRO A 821 -30.97 -19.86 14.47
N THR A 822 -30.35 -20.20 15.60
CA THR A 822 -29.09 -20.98 15.63
C THR A 822 -29.23 -22.31 14.88
N ARG A 823 -30.42 -22.92 14.92
CA ARG A 823 -30.74 -24.10 14.10
C ARG A 823 -30.58 -23.84 12.60
N SER A 824 -31.27 -22.82 12.10
CA SER A 824 -31.29 -22.47 10.68
C SER A 824 -29.90 -22.03 10.20
N PHE A 825 -29.11 -21.40 11.06
CA PHE A 825 -27.70 -21.14 10.80
C PHE A 825 -26.89 -22.43 10.57
N LEU A 826 -27.05 -23.46 11.41
CA LEU A 826 -26.34 -24.73 11.23
C LEU A 826 -26.78 -25.46 9.95
N GLU A 827 -28.07 -25.41 9.62
CA GLU A 827 -28.57 -25.95 8.34
C GLU A 827 -27.96 -25.21 7.14
N PHE A 828 -27.82 -23.89 7.22
CA PHE A 828 -27.13 -23.09 6.20
C PHE A 828 -25.64 -23.41 6.10
N VAL A 829 -24.95 -23.56 7.24
CA VAL A 829 -23.53 -23.92 7.25
C VAL A 829 -23.30 -25.29 6.62
N MET A 830 -24.14 -26.29 6.93
CA MET A 830 -24.09 -27.62 6.31
C MET A 830 -24.25 -27.54 4.78
N PHE A 831 -25.23 -26.78 4.29
CA PHE A 831 -25.36 -26.54 2.85
C PHE A 831 -24.11 -25.87 2.26
N SER A 832 -23.64 -24.80 2.91
CA SER A 832 -22.55 -23.99 2.38
C SER A 832 -21.20 -24.67 2.42
N ARG A 833 -20.91 -25.57 3.38
CA ARG A 833 -19.66 -26.35 3.38
C ARG A 833 -19.58 -27.29 2.17
N MET A 834 -20.67 -27.96 1.83
CA MET A 834 -20.75 -28.83 0.65
C MET A 834 -20.60 -28.01 -0.64
N PHE A 835 -21.26 -26.85 -0.69
CA PHE A 835 -21.12 -25.92 -1.82
C PHE A 835 -19.67 -25.43 -1.98
N VAL A 836 -19.04 -24.96 -0.90
CA VAL A 836 -17.66 -24.46 -0.91
C VAL A 836 -16.67 -25.58 -1.25
N ASN A 837 -16.88 -26.80 -0.75
CA ASN A 837 -16.07 -27.96 -1.12
C ASN A 837 -16.12 -28.22 -2.63
N ALA A 838 -17.32 -28.25 -3.22
CA ALA A 838 -17.49 -28.41 -4.66
C ALA A 838 -16.93 -27.23 -5.48
N LEU A 839 -16.95 -26.02 -4.93
CA LEU A 839 -16.39 -24.81 -5.55
C LEU A 839 -14.86 -24.82 -5.57
N LEU A 840 -14.22 -25.27 -4.48
CA LEU A 840 -12.76 -25.24 -4.31
C LEU A 840 -12.05 -26.43 -4.92
N ASP A 841 -12.76 -27.53 -5.19
CA ASP A 841 -12.25 -28.68 -5.93
C ASP A 841 -12.09 -28.41 -7.45
N GLN A 842 -11.78 -27.15 -7.79
CA GLN A 842 -11.40 -26.68 -9.11
C GLN A 842 -9.90 -26.37 -9.03
N GLU A 843 -9.05 -27.37 -9.33
CA GLU A 843 -7.61 -27.39 -9.06
C GLU A 843 -6.83 -26.17 -9.60
N GLU A 844 -7.35 -25.49 -10.62
CA GLU A 844 -6.64 -24.46 -11.37
C GLU A 844 -6.37 -23.18 -10.54
N HIS A 845 -7.29 -22.76 -9.65
CA HIS A 845 -7.08 -21.58 -8.79
C HIS A 845 -5.95 -21.83 -7.77
N ARG A 846 -5.93 -23.01 -7.15
CA ARG A 846 -4.90 -23.38 -6.17
C ARG A 846 -3.53 -23.54 -6.82
N LYS A 847 -3.46 -24.10 -8.04
CA LYS A 847 -2.20 -24.33 -8.77
C LYS A 847 -1.63 -23.06 -9.40
N THR A 848 -2.47 -22.16 -9.93
CA THR A 848 -2.02 -20.99 -10.71
C THR A 848 -2.16 -19.65 -9.98
N GLY A 849 -2.96 -19.60 -8.91
CA GLY A 849 -3.36 -18.38 -8.21
C GLY A 849 -4.29 -17.48 -9.02
N ARG A 850 -4.85 -17.96 -10.14
CA ARG A 850 -5.76 -17.20 -11.01
C ARG A 850 -7.21 -17.60 -10.78
N CYS A 851 -8.05 -16.60 -10.58
CA CYS A 851 -9.46 -16.74 -10.24
C CYS A 851 -10.32 -16.53 -11.48
N TYR A 852 -11.17 -17.49 -11.86
CA TYR A 852 -12.07 -17.31 -13.01
C TYR A 852 -13.23 -16.34 -12.74
N LEU A 853 -13.46 -15.96 -11.46
CA LEU A 853 -14.41 -14.91 -11.06
C LEU A 853 -13.78 -13.50 -11.08
N SER A 854 -12.48 -13.39 -11.36
CA SER A 854 -11.73 -12.13 -11.36
C SER A 854 -10.89 -12.00 -12.64
N PRO A 855 -10.70 -10.79 -13.20
CA PRO A 855 -9.81 -10.63 -14.34
C PRO A 855 -8.31 -10.75 -13.96
N PHE A 856 -7.99 -10.80 -12.67
CA PHE A 856 -6.61 -10.81 -12.16
C PHE A 856 -6.42 -11.86 -11.05
N LYS A 857 -5.17 -12.03 -10.60
CA LYS A 857 -4.90 -12.79 -9.37
C LYS A 857 -5.53 -12.05 -8.20
N GLU A 858 -6.56 -12.63 -7.61
CA GLU A 858 -7.33 -12.01 -6.54
C GLU A 858 -7.32 -12.91 -5.30
N LYS A 859 -6.88 -12.36 -4.17
CA LYS A 859 -6.83 -13.06 -2.88
C LYS A 859 -8.21 -13.47 -2.38
N HIS A 860 -9.24 -12.69 -2.72
CA HIS A 860 -10.62 -12.86 -2.26
C HIS A 860 -11.55 -13.44 -3.32
N CYS A 861 -11.04 -14.33 -4.18
CA CYS A 861 -11.71 -14.88 -5.36
C CYS A 861 -13.20 -15.27 -5.16
N TYR A 862 -13.51 -15.99 -4.08
CA TYR A 862 -14.87 -16.52 -3.86
C TYR A 862 -15.71 -15.65 -2.91
N SER A 863 -15.10 -14.70 -2.21
CA SER A 863 -15.76 -13.88 -1.17
C SER A 863 -17.04 -13.20 -1.66
N ARG A 864 -17.01 -12.60 -2.85
CA ARG A 864 -18.13 -11.86 -3.46
C ARG A 864 -19.27 -12.79 -3.86
N LEU A 865 -18.95 -14.00 -4.32
CA LEU A 865 -19.92 -15.03 -4.65
C LEU A 865 -20.58 -15.56 -3.38
N LEU A 866 -19.78 -15.85 -2.36
CA LEU A 866 -20.24 -16.36 -1.06
C LEU A 866 -21.06 -15.33 -0.28
N GLU A 867 -20.82 -14.03 -0.49
CA GLU A 867 -21.64 -12.92 0.03
C GLU A 867 -23.13 -13.12 -0.25
N LEU A 868 -23.46 -13.64 -1.43
CA LEU A 868 -24.83 -13.77 -1.92
C LEU A 868 -25.46 -15.15 -1.66
N LEU A 869 -24.69 -16.12 -1.18
CA LEU A 869 -25.11 -17.52 -1.03
C LEU A 869 -26.29 -17.70 -0.06
N VAL A 870 -26.33 -16.91 1.02
CA VAL A 870 -27.40 -16.97 2.03
C VAL A 870 -28.78 -16.63 1.44
N ASN A 871 -28.83 -15.73 0.45
CA ASN A 871 -30.08 -15.35 -0.21
C ASN A 871 -30.67 -16.52 -0.99
N VAL A 872 -29.81 -17.23 -1.75
CA VAL A 872 -30.22 -18.41 -2.53
C VAL A 872 -30.72 -19.50 -1.59
N TRP A 873 -29.97 -19.79 -0.51
CA TRP A 873 -30.37 -20.78 0.47
C TRP A 873 -31.70 -20.42 1.16
N ALA A 874 -31.84 -19.20 1.69
CA ALA A 874 -33.03 -18.78 2.42
C ALA A 874 -34.28 -18.76 1.53
N TYR A 875 -34.15 -18.31 0.28
CA TYR A 875 -35.26 -18.30 -0.67
C TYR A 875 -35.72 -19.72 -1.04
N HIS A 876 -34.78 -20.59 -1.43
CA HIS A 876 -35.12 -21.93 -1.93
C HIS A 876 -35.43 -22.96 -0.84
N SER A 877 -34.99 -22.73 0.41
CA SER A 877 -35.40 -23.51 1.59
C SER A 877 -36.74 -23.06 2.18
N GLY A 878 -37.32 -21.96 1.70
CA GLY A 878 -38.64 -21.49 2.13
C GLY A 878 -38.65 -20.70 3.45
N ARG A 879 -37.53 -20.08 3.81
CA ARG A 879 -37.40 -19.25 5.02
C ARG A 879 -38.06 -17.89 4.82
N VAL A 880 -38.70 -17.36 5.86
CA VAL A 880 -39.24 -15.99 5.82
C VAL A 880 -38.06 -15.02 5.78
N MET A 881 -38.09 -14.03 4.89
CA MET A 881 -37.02 -13.03 4.79
C MET A 881 -37.58 -11.68 5.22
N VAL A 882 -36.95 -11.04 6.19
CA VAL A 882 -37.45 -9.81 6.80
C VAL A 882 -36.36 -8.76 6.78
N TYR A 883 -36.61 -7.65 6.09
CA TYR A 883 -35.78 -6.47 6.16
C TYR A 883 -36.03 -5.73 7.47
N VAL A 884 -34.97 -5.32 8.14
CA VAL A 884 -34.99 -4.46 9.32
C VAL A 884 -34.37 -3.12 8.94
N ASP A 885 -35.14 -2.04 9.06
CA ASP A 885 -34.64 -0.70 8.86
C ASP A 885 -33.60 -0.37 9.97
N PRO A 886 -32.34 -0.07 9.63
CA PRO A 886 -31.27 0.06 10.60
C PRO A 886 -31.41 1.29 11.52
N GLU A 887 -32.13 2.32 11.09
CA GLU A 887 -32.32 3.54 11.88
C GLU A 887 -33.53 3.42 12.80
N THR A 888 -34.65 2.94 12.26
CA THR A 888 -35.97 2.95 12.93
C THR A 888 -36.37 1.62 13.55
N GLY A 889 -35.76 0.51 13.11
CA GLY A 889 -36.12 -0.85 13.53
C GLY A 889 -37.42 -1.39 12.93
N LYS A 890 -38.00 -0.70 11.94
CA LYS A 890 -39.21 -1.19 11.25
C LYS A 890 -38.89 -2.46 10.47
N THR A 891 -39.81 -3.42 10.52
CA THR A 891 -39.68 -4.73 9.88
C THR A 891 -40.60 -4.85 8.67
N GLU A 892 -40.08 -5.33 7.54
CA GLU A 892 -40.83 -5.54 6.30
C GLU A 892 -40.49 -6.91 5.70
N GLU A 893 -41.52 -7.74 5.43
CA GLU A 893 -41.32 -9.04 4.76
C GLU A 893 -40.94 -8.85 3.29
N GLN A 894 -39.84 -9.49 2.88
CA GLN A 894 -39.29 -9.42 1.53
C GLN A 894 -39.60 -10.71 0.76
N HIS A 895 -40.02 -10.56 -0.50
CA HIS A 895 -40.45 -11.67 -1.36
C HIS A 895 -41.48 -12.57 -0.66
N GLY A 896 -42.65 -12.05 -0.27
CA GLY A 896 -43.54 -12.74 0.66
C GLY A 896 -43.94 -14.18 0.26
N MET A 897 -44.21 -15.04 1.26
CA MET A 897 -44.39 -16.49 1.05
C MET A 897 -45.50 -16.86 0.04
N GLY A 898 -46.55 -16.06 -0.08
CA GLY A 898 -47.62 -16.27 -1.06
C GLY A 898 -47.12 -16.20 -2.51
N SER A 899 -46.17 -15.30 -2.80
CA SER A 899 -45.60 -15.09 -4.13
C SER A 899 -44.64 -16.21 -4.59
N ARG A 900 -44.14 -17.01 -3.62
CA ARG A 900 -43.20 -18.11 -3.84
C ARG A 900 -43.88 -19.46 -4.11
N ARG A 901 -45.19 -19.59 -3.85
CA ARG A 901 -45.96 -20.83 -4.08
C ARG A 901 -46.13 -21.10 -5.59
N GLY A 902 -46.16 -22.38 -5.98
CA GLY A 902 -46.37 -22.79 -7.39
C GLY A 902 -45.12 -23.21 -8.17
N GLY A 903 -44.11 -23.79 -7.51
CA GLY A 903 -42.94 -24.40 -8.19
C GLY A 903 -41.76 -23.46 -8.44
N LYS A 904 -41.79 -22.23 -7.93
CA LYS A 904 -40.68 -21.26 -8.04
C LYS A 904 -39.50 -21.54 -7.09
N MET A 905 -39.75 -22.27 -6.00
CA MET A 905 -38.71 -22.66 -5.02
C MET A 905 -38.21 -24.07 -5.28
N TRP A 906 -36.94 -24.32 -4.93
CA TRP A 906 -36.30 -25.63 -5.08
C TRP A 906 -36.33 -26.42 -3.77
N LEU A 907 -37.50 -26.45 -3.13
CA LEU A 907 -37.67 -26.98 -1.76
C LEU A 907 -37.09 -28.39 -1.58
N LYS A 908 -37.23 -29.27 -2.57
CA LYS A 908 -36.71 -30.65 -2.51
C LYS A 908 -35.18 -30.70 -2.39
N TRP A 909 -34.47 -29.81 -3.08
CA TRP A 909 -33.01 -29.77 -3.13
C TRP A 909 -32.39 -29.11 -1.89
N PHE A 910 -33.10 -28.13 -1.32
CA PHE A 910 -32.68 -27.39 -0.13
C PHE A 910 -33.34 -27.90 1.16
N HIS A 911 -34.05 -29.03 1.11
CA HIS A 911 -34.66 -29.62 2.28
C HIS A 911 -33.60 -30.22 3.21
N ILE A 912 -33.77 -30.03 4.51
CA ILE A 912 -32.84 -30.50 5.54
C ILE A 912 -32.52 -32.00 5.43
N SER A 913 -33.51 -32.85 5.14
CA SER A 913 -33.30 -34.29 5.00
C SER A 913 -32.42 -34.65 3.80
N THR A 914 -32.54 -33.90 2.68
CA THR A 914 -31.73 -34.11 1.48
C THR A 914 -30.28 -33.71 1.77
N LEU A 915 -30.10 -32.52 2.34
CA LEU A 915 -28.78 -31.99 2.67
C LEU A 915 -28.07 -32.85 3.71
N LYS A 916 -28.77 -33.31 4.75
CA LYS A 916 -28.20 -34.17 5.79
C LYS A 916 -27.71 -35.49 5.24
N ARG A 917 -28.49 -36.15 4.37
CA ARG A 917 -28.06 -37.40 3.74
C ARG A 917 -26.81 -37.21 2.89
N MET A 918 -26.78 -36.17 2.04
CA MET A 918 -25.59 -35.89 1.22
C MET A 918 -24.35 -35.59 2.06
N ASP A 919 -24.54 -34.91 3.19
CA ASP A 919 -23.48 -34.60 4.13
C ASP A 919 -22.96 -35.86 4.85
N GLU A 920 -23.85 -36.79 5.20
CA GLU A 920 -23.48 -38.12 5.73
C GLU A 920 -22.76 -38.98 4.68
N ASP A 921 -23.24 -38.98 3.42
CA ASP A 921 -22.62 -39.71 2.31
C ASP A 921 -21.18 -39.23 2.06
N LEU A 922 -20.94 -37.91 2.05
CA LEU A 922 -19.59 -37.33 1.95
C LEU A 922 -18.71 -37.66 3.17
N ALA A 923 -19.33 -37.87 4.34
CA ALA A 923 -18.64 -38.28 5.55
C ALA A 923 -18.11 -39.70 5.46
N GLU A 924 -18.95 -40.60 4.96
CA GLU A 924 -18.62 -42.00 4.73
C GLU A 924 -17.50 -42.12 3.68
N GLU A 925 -17.63 -41.42 2.55
CA GLU A 925 -16.58 -41.39 1.49
C GLU A 925 -15.23 -40.91 2.03
N TRP A 926 -15.23 -39.84 2.85
CA TRP A 926 -14.01 -39.33 3.48
C TRP A 926 -13.35 -40.34 4.42
N ASP A 927 -14.17 -41.13 5.11
CA ASP A 927 -13.73 -42.07 6.12
C ASP A 927 -13.27 -43.42 5.55
N ASP A 928 -13.63 -43.73 4.29
CA ASP A 928 -13.24 -44.94 3.55
C ASP A 928 -11.93 -44.78 2.74
N ASP A 929 -11.51 -43.54 2.45
CA ASP A 929 -10.23 -43.22 1.78
C ASP A 929 -9.02 -43.46 2.73
N ASP A 930 -8.66 -44.72 2.94
CA ASP A 930 -7.50 -45.18 3.75
C ASP A 930 -6.14 -45.12 2.99
N ASP A 931 -6.10 -44.59 1.75
CA ASP A 931 -4.87 -44.52 0.92
C ASP A 931 -4.13 -43.17 1.08
N ASP A 932 -3.09 -43.20 1.92
CA ASP A 932 -2.15 -42.12 2.27
C ASP A 932 -1.30 -41.54 1.10
N ASP A 933 -1.57 -41.88 -0.18
CA ASP A 933 -0.61 -41.63 -1.29
C ASP A 933 -1.17 -40.94 -2.55
N ASN A 934 -2.37 -40.35 -2.49
CA ASN A 934 -2.81 -39.39 -3.51
C ASN A 934 -3.63 -38.28 -2.86
N GLY A 935 -3.16 -37.03 -2.94
CA GLY A 935 -3.75 -35.85 -2.29
C GLY A 935 -5.12 -35.42 -2.84
N GLY A 936 -6.11 -36.32 -2.82
CA GLY A 936 -7.48 -36.16 -3.31
C GLY A 936 -8.54 -36.00 -2.22
N GLY A 937 -8.15 -35.97 -0.93
CA GLY A 937 -9.08 -35.60 0.14
C GLY A 937 -9.49 -34.12 -0.01
N GLY A 938 -10.67 -33.87 -0.58
CA GLY A 938 -11.35 -32.57 -0.60
C GLY A 938 -11.38 -31.81 0.74
N MET A 939 -11.64 -30.50 0.68
CA MET A 939 -11.62 -29.60 1.86
C MET A 939 -12.72 -29.92 2.89
N TRP A 940 -13.69 -30.77 2.53
CA TRP A 940 -14.90 -31.03 3.31
C TRP A 940 -14.62 -31.45 4.76
N GLY A 941 -13.74 -32.42 4.99
CA GLY A 941 -13.36 -32.88 6.34
C GLY A 941 -12.69 -31.80 7.21
N TRP A 942 -12.15 -30.75 6.57
CA TRP A 942 -11.44 -29.64 7.22
C TRP A 942 -12.32 -28.41 7.46
N SER A 943 -13.59 -28.45 7.03
CA SER A 943 -14.52 -27.31 7.07
C SER A 943 -15.27 -27.15 8.40
N GLY A 944 -15.14 -28.08 9.34
CA GLY A 944 -15.75 -28.02 10.67
C GLY A 944 -16.19 -29.39 11.21
N GLU A 945 -16.98 -29.41 12.29
CA GLU A 945 -17.50 -30.66 12.84
C GLU A 945 -18.56 -31.29 11.92
N ILE A 946 -18.35 -32.57 11.62
CA ILE A 946 -19.23 -33.43 10.84
C ILE A 946 -19.80 -34.47 11.80
N MET A 947 -21.10 -34.71 11.70
CA MET A 947 -21.84 -35.57 12.61
C MET A 947 -22.50 -36.68 11.79
N TRP A 948 -21.84 -37.83 11.70
CA TRP A 948 -22.36 -39.05 11.08
C TRP A 948 -22.09 -40.28 11.97
N ASP A 949 -22.86 -41.35 11.76
CA ASP A 949 -22.91 -42.49 12.69
C ASP A 949 -21.58 -43.27 12.77
N GLY A 950 -20.79 -43.35 11.70
CA GLY A 950 -19.51 -44.07 11.71
C GLY A 950 -18.37 -43.36 12.45
N ILE A 951 -18.40 -42.03 12.63
CA ILE A 951 -17.51 -41.33 13.57
C ILE A 951 -17.72 -41.87 14.99
N TYR A 952 -18.97 -42.14 15.37
CA TYR A 952 -19.28 -42.68 16.70
C TYR A 952 -18.73 -44.11 16.87
N GLU A 953 -18.81 -44.93 15.83
CA GLU A 953 -18.24 -46.28 15.84
C GLU A 953 -16.70 -46.26 15.91
N LYS A 954 -16.03 -45.41 15.10
CA LYS A 954 -14.57 -45.22 15.13
C LYS A 954 -14.09 -44.67 16.49
N GLU A 955 -14.77 -43.67 17.06
CA GLU A 955 -14.45 -43.16 18.41
C GLU A 955 -14.60 -44.24 19.48
N LYS A 956 -15.66 -45.07 19.39
CA LYS A 956 -15.90 -46.19 20.31
C LYS A 956 -14.81 -47.25 20.20
N GLU A 957 -14.33 -47.55 19.00
CA GLU A 957 -13.20 -48.46 18.78
C GLU A 957 -11.89 -47.90 19.32
N MET A 958 -11.59 -46.63 19.04
CA MET A 958 -10.41 -45.92 19.56
C MET A 958 -10.42 -45.91 21.10
N ARG A 959 -11.58 -45.66 21.73
CA ARG A 959 -11.76 -45.79 23.19
C ARG A 959 -11.48 -47.21 23.67
N SER A 960 -11.90 -48.24 22.93
CA SER A 960 -11.61 -49.63 23.27
C SER A 960 -10.10 -49.91 23.22
N LYS A 961 -9.42 -49.47 22.17
CA LYS A 961 -7.97 -49.57 21.98
C LYS A 961 -7.20 -48.81 23.07
N GLU A 962 -7.63 -47.60 23.44
CA GLU A 962 -7.02 -46.82 24.52
C GLU A 962 -7.23 -47.44 25.90
N LYS A 963 -8.44 -47.92 26.21
CA LYS A 963 -8.71 -48.64 27.46
C LYS A 963 -7.84 -49.89 27.56
N GLN A 964 -7.63 -50.60 26.44
CA GLN A 964 -6.70 -51.73 26.38
C GLN A 964 -5.24 -51.28 26.61
N LYS A 965 -4.77 -50.21 25.94
CA LYS A 965 -3.43 -49.64 26.15
C LYS A 965 -3.21 -49.16 27.58
N LYS A 966 -4.19 -48.49 28.21
CA LYS A 966 -4.15 -48.07 29.62
C LYS A 966 -4.06 -49.29 30.53
N LYS A 967 -4.90 -50.31 30.33
CA LYS A 967 -4.82 -51.59 31.05
C LYS A 967 -3.46 -52.27 30.89
N GLN A 968 -2.87 -52.24 29.70
CA GLN A 968 -1.55 -52.78 29.41
C GLN A 968 -0.45 -52.01 30.13
N LYS A 969 -0.45 -50.66 30.07
CA LYS A 969 0.48 -49.80 30.82
C LYS A 969 0.35 -49.98 32.33
N THR A 970 -0.86 -50.15 32.86
CA THR A 970 -1.07 -50.43 34.29
C THR A 970 -0.55 -51.81 34.67
N LYS A 971 -0.78 -52.84 33.84
CA LYS A 971 -0.21 -54.19 34.03
C LYS A 971 1.32 -54.15 33.99
N GLU A 972 1.92 -53.43 33.03
CA GLU A 972 3.36 -53.23 32.94
C GLU A 972 3.91 -52.45 34.14
N LYS A 973 3.22 -51.42 34.62
CA LYS A 973 3.59 -50.67 35.82
C LYS A 973 3.56 -51.57 37.07
N ILE A 974 2.52 -52.39 37.22
CA ILE A 974 2.41 -53.38 38.31
C ILE A 974 3.52 -54.44 38.19
N HIS A 975 3.81 -54.92 36.97
CA HIS A 975 4.90 -55.85 36.71
C HIS A 975 6.27 -55.24 37.07
N ARG A 976 6.52 -53.97 36.70
CA ARG A 976 7.72 -53.23 37.08
C ARG A 976 7.83 -53.02 38.60
N MET A 977 6.72 -52.80 39.30
CA MET A 977 6.72 -52.70 40.77
C MET A 977 6.95 -54.06 41.44
N ARG A 978 6.39 -55.15 40.90
CA ARG A 978 6.63 -56.53 41.39
C ARG A 978 8.05 -57.01 41.10
N ALA A 979 8.64 -56.61 39.97
CA ALA A 979 10.04 -56.91 39.63
C ALA A 979 11.04 -56.10 40.47
N LYS A 980 10.61 -54.99 41.11
CA LYS A 980 11.39 -54.24 42.10
C LYS A 980 11.27 -54.86 43.51
N SER A 981 11.56 -56.14 43.67
CA SER A 981 11.74 -56.72 45.00
C SER A 981 13.17 -56.43 45.51
N HIS A 982 13.25 -55.78 46.67
CA HIS A 982 14.46 -55.51 47.51
C HIS A 982 15.47 -54.46 47.01
N GLN A 983 15.14 -53.17 47.14
CA GLN A 983 16.16 -52.14 47.43
C GLN A 983 16.19 -51.89 48.95
N LYS A 984 17.32 -52.22 49.60
CA LYS A 984 17.60 -51.90 51.02
C LYS A 984 17.55 -50.39 51.22
N ALA A 985 16.83 -49.93 52.23
CA ALA A 985 16.79 -48.51 52.62
C ALA A 985 18.20 -48.05 53.07
N LEU A 986 18.76 -47.04 52.38
CA LEU A 986 19.98 -46.36 52.79
C LEU A 986 19.66 -45.41 53.95
N GLY A 987 20.49 -45.47 54.99
CA GLY A 987 20.29 -44.84 56.30
C GLY A 987 20.18 -43.31 56.27
N LYS A 988 19.49 -42.78 57.30
CA LYS A 988 19.25 -41.36 57.54
C LYS A 988 20.57 -40.56 57.57
N TYR A 989 20.69 -39.58 56.68
CA TYR A 989 21.72 -38.54 56.75
C TYR A 989 21.40 -37.58 57.90
N ILE A 990 22.30 -37.52 58.91
CA ILE A 990 22.21 -36.57 60.04
C ILE A 990 23.09 -35.36 59.70
N LYS A 991 22.48 -34.17 59.65
CA LYS A 991 23.20 -32.88 59.49
C LYS A 991 24.12 -32.63 60.70
N PRO A 992 25.39 -32.24 60.53
CA PRO A 992 26.20 -31.74 61.65
C PRO A 992 25.73 -30.33 62.09
N PRO A 993 25.79 -30.01 63.40
CA PRO A 993 25.35 -28.72 63.93
C PRO A 993 26.35 -27.59 63.64
N PRO A 994 25.89 -26.32 63.64
CA PRO A 994 26.70 -25.16 63.30
C PRO A 994 27.64 -24.77 64.44
N SER A 995 28.91 -24.45 64.12
CA SER A 995 29.87 -23.89 65.06
C SER A 995 29.60 -22.40 65.30
N SER A 996 29.31 -22.05 66.54
CA SER A 996 29.26 -20.67 67.04
C SER A 996 30.65 -20.17 67.45
N ASP A 997 31.03 -19.04 66.87
CA ASP A 997 31.82 -17.90 67.37
C ASP A 997 33.19 -18.13 68.04
N ALA A 998 34.22 -17.45 67.50
CA ALA A 998 34.84 -16.28 68.15
C ALA A 998 36.12 -15.80 67.44
N ASN A 999 36.11 -14.51 67.06
CA ASN A 999 37.21 -13.54 67.10
C ASN A 999 38.67 -14.04 67.06
N ARG A 1000 39.36 -13.76 65.94
CA ARG A 1000 40.54 -12.86 65.92
C ARG A 1000 40.86 -12.40 64.51
#